data_AF-A0A174FDT5-F1
#
_entry.id   AF-A0A174FDT5-F1
#
_cell.length_a   1.000
_cell.length_b   1.000
_cell.length_c   1.000
_cell.angle_alpha   90.00
_cell.angle_beta   90.00
_cell.angle_gamma   90.00
#
_symmetry.space_group_name_H-M   'P 1'
#
loop_
_entity.id
_entity.type
_entity.pdbx_description
1 polymer ?
#
loop_
_entity_poly.entity_id
_entity_poly.type
_entity_poly.pdbx_seq_one_letter_code
_entity_poly.pdbx_strand_id
1 'polypeptide(L)'
;MISESYIKDLLLSMGYIKKNHIYEKFFPSVDCYIKVDLKNRTIIYPEDRGMTISNRTTCNFSAPENFVVLECVTRLFDKGYRPEHLNLEKEWTLGHESKGGRADICVSDQEGNTLFIVECKTYGREYEKEYKNIVNDGGQLFSYWQQERSCKFLVLYASKYEGKQIKWDTESIDCSDDANIVALSKKDDSIKLFKNAHTVSELYSVWDETYEKRFSGDVIFRDDSSAYQIGVKPLRKADLKDFADNNKIVNKFEEILRHNNVSDKENAFNRLVALFICKLVDEIQKDMEEIVDFQYKVGTDTYESLQDRLQRLHKEGMEKFMKEEIFYVPDDYAENLVRQYTGQERKNMIAHLKHTLRILKFYTNNDFAFKDVHNEQLFLQNGKILVEVVQLFEKFRIIGSENLQMLGDLFEQLLSKGFKQNEGQFFTPVPITRFIWNSLPVEKILKTEEGAGLPKIIDYACGAGHFLTEGFEAVSACVKANDGLRELDRSFAENNIFGIEKDYRLARVSKISLFMHGAGEGNIIFGDGLENYPDKNIKPNTFDILVANPPYSVSAFKPHLKLKNNSFSILDTISNNGSEIETLFVERISQLLKPNAVAAVILPSSILNKENESFICARESILKNFKIRAIVLMGNKTFGATGTNTVVLFLEKYNEPPKKADLIEDSIDAVFNGCNLDGWEDKAILEQYLKKIDVSSEVYERFLSEAVDIGDIEDKYFLKYKEAFLALSKTKEKQKQKTFGKLSEKEQKKLLTKQYYQYVKKIEREKMKYFSFVYDQRTLIVAAPDDNKGQEKFLGYKWSNRKGQEGIQIIDEGGMLYDAENRMSDRTIASLIRKMFNGEEVSLDDLEEYYYYLHTKDMISFSEVYFNKAIKTTKTRLLKDDPGLTAYSLSDEKTFDITIGDRVLSEEIVSGGRVPVYSANVYEEFGRIDKENMKDYSRPSVIWGIDGDWMVNIIPAGVPFYPTDHCGVLRIKTEKILPEYMMYALQAEGEYERFSRNNRASAQRIRSLVVQAPETKIQKNIIDELKALDDKINGQNAEIEKYENSIRTKFDQIFHLEEFISDGVFSKYEGYSVEDLCIDGRGRVINQQYIENHKGPYPVYSSQTTNDGIFGSIDTFDFDGEYITWTTDGAKAGTVFYRNGKFNCTNVCGTLKAKNDKVNMRYLAYLLNRIAYKFVSRVGNNKLMNDAMKKIVVPVPKRQLQDEFADFVQSVEKSKFECIGKKEKFEIEKDTFVHKYFR
;
A
#
# COMPACT_ATOMS: atom_id res chain seq x y z
N MET A 1 4.60 -51.35 13.79
CA MET A 1 5.06 -51.68 15.15
C MET A 1 5.82 -53.00 15.08
N ILE A 2 6.96 -53.12 15.75
CA ILE A 2 7.69 -54.39 15.82
C ILE A 2 6.95 -55.33 16.78
N SER A 3 6.63 -56.55 16.32
CA SER A 3 5.96 -57.58 17.11
C SER A 3 6.59 -58.94 16.83
N GLU A 4 6.31 -59.92 17.70
CA GLU A 4 6.83 -61.29 17.59
C GLU A 4 6.52 -61.93 16.22
N SER A 5 5.39 -61.59 15.59
CA SER A 5 5.02 -62.08 14.25
C SER A 5 6.02 -61.69 13.15
N TYR A 6 6.77 -60.60 13.34
CA TYR A 6 7.74 -60.07 12.36
C TYR A 6 9.19 -60.28 12.80
N ILE A 7 9.45 -60.93 13.94
CA ILE A 7 10.81 -61.02 14.51
C ILE A 7 11.81 -61.71 13.58
N LYS A 8 11.38 -62.74 12.84
CA LYS A 8 12.23 -63.44 11.87
C LYS A 8 12.66 -62.52 10.72
N ASP A 9 11.71 -61.78 10.17
CA ASP A 9 11.94 -60.86 9.05
C ASP A 9 12.78 -59.66 9.51
N LEU A 10 12.53 -59.15 10.72
CA LEU A 10 13.33 -58.12 11.36
C LEU A 10 14.79 -58.57 11.53
N LEU A 11 15.04 -59.73 12.12
CA LEU A 11 16.39 -60.27 12.34
C LEU A 11 17.14 -60.42 11.01
N LEU A 12 16.50 -60.96 9.98
CA LEU A 12 17.10 -61.08 8.65
C LEU A 12 17.42 -59.71 8.05
N SER A 13 16.52 -58.72 8.19
CA SER A 13 16.75 -57.37 7.68
C SER A 13 17.88 -56.63 8.41
N MET A 14 18.12 -56.96 9.68
CA MET A 14 19.26 -56.46 10.45
C MET A 14 20.57 -57.20 10.15
N GLY A 15 20.57 -58.23 9.30
CA GLY A 15 21.76 -58.99 8.91
C GLY A 15 22.10 -60.18 9.84
N TYR A 16 21.15 -60.67 10.63
CA TYR A 16 21.35 -61.89 11.43
C TYR A 16 21.31 -63.14 10.55
N ILE A 17 22.19 -64.09 10.82
CA ILE A 17 22.29 -65.37 10.12
C ILE A 17 21.63 -66.44 10.97
N LYS A 18 20.75 -67.24 10.35
CA LYS A 18 20.08 -68.36 11.03
C LYS A 18 21.03 -69.56 11.18
N LYS A 19 21.24 -70.00 12.42
CA LYS A 19 21.88 -71.28 12.79
C LYS A 19 20.93 -72.11 13.64
N ASN A 20 20.26 -73.09 13.03
CA ASN A 20 19.20 -73.89 13.65
C ASN A 20 18.03 -73.02 14.19
N HIS A 21 17.81 -73.01 15.52
CA HIS A 21 16.78 -72.22 16.21
C HIS A 21 17.31 -70.87 16.73
N ILE A 22 18.61 -70.59 16.53
CA ILE A 22 19.28 -69.36 16.95
C ILE A 22 19.56 -68.51 15.72
N TYR A 23 19.30 -67.21 15.82
CA TYR A 23 19.72 -66.20 14.86
C TYR A 23 20.88 -65.44 15.49
N GLU A 24 22.02 -65.33 14.80
CA GLU A 24 23.17 -64.62 15.34
C GLU A 24 23.74 -63.62 14.34
N LYS A 25 24.18 -62.46 14.83
CA LYS A 25 24.88 -61.45 14.06
C LYS A 25 26.25 -61.20 14.70
N PHE A 26 27.29 -61.28 13.88
CA PHE A 26 28.65 -60.89 14.25
C PHE A 26 28.85 -59.41 13.93
N PHE A 27 29.47 -58.67 14.84
CA PHE A 27 29.81 -57.26 14.65
C PHE A 27 31.34 -57.11 14.58
N PRO A 28 31.93 -57.05 13.37
CA PRO A 28 33.39 -57.08 13.20
C PRO A 28 34.12 -55.89 13.85
N SER A 29 33.48 -54.72 13.91
CA SER A 29 34.02 -53.49 14.48
C SER A 29 34.30 -53.59 15.98
N VAL A 30 33.57 -54.47 16.68
CA VAL A 30 33.62 -54.59 18.16
C VAL A 30 33.80 -56.04 18.64
N ASP A 31 34.04 -56.97 17.72
CA ASP A 31 34.34 -58.39 17.97
C ASP A 31 33.35 -59.10 18.93
N CYS A 32 32.05 -58.95 18.68
CA CYS A 32 31.00 -59.55 19.51
C CYS A 32 29.88 -60.18 18.70
N TYR A 33 29.05 -60.99 19.37
CA TYR A 33 27.84 -61.58 18.80
C TYR A 33 26.61 -61.19 19.61
N ILE A 34 25.51 -60.83 18.94
CA ILE A 34 24.17 -60.90 19.53
C ILE A 34 23.51 -62.15 19.00
N LYS A 35 22.87 -62.93 19.88
CA LYS A 35 22.17 -64.17 19.53
C LYS A 35 20.72 -64.10 20.00
N VAL A 36 19.80 -64.56 19.16
CA VAL A 36 18.36 -64.59 19.44
C VAL A 36 17.86 -66.01 19.28
N ASP A 37 17.43 -66.61 20.38
CA ASP A 37 16.93 -67.97 20.44
C ASP A 37 15.40 -67.98 20.33
N LEU A 38 14.88 -68.37 19.17
CA LEU A 38 13.44 -68.40 18.92
C LEU A 38 12.72 -69.54 19.65
N LYS A 39 13.45 -70.59 20.07
CA LYS A 39 12.87 -71.74 20.77
C LYS A 39 12.68 -71.41 22.25
N ASN A 40 13.70 -70.85 22.88
CA ASN A 40 13.67 -70.45 24.28
C ASN A 40 13.10 -69.03 24.49
N ARG A 41 12.82 -68.30 23.40
CA ARG A 41 12.26 -66.94 23.40
C ARG A 41 13.13 -65.95 24.17
N THR A 42 14.45 -66.07 23.99
CA THR A 42 15.47 -65.27 24.68
C THR A 42 16.35 -64.50 23.70
N ILE A 43 16.86 -63.36 24.17
CA ILE A 43 17.84 -62.52 23.50
C ILE A 43 19.11 -62.58 24.37
N ILE A 44 20.23 -62.91 23.74
CA ILE A 44 21.52 -63.11 24.38
C ILE A 44 22.47 -62.02 23.87
N TYR A 45 22.75 -61.06 24.74
CA TYR A 45 23.71 -60.00 24.51
C TYR A 45 25.12 -60.42 24.98
N PRO A 46 26.20 -59.82 24.46
CA PRO A 46 27.58 -60.27 24.69
C PRO A 46 28.17 -59.88 26.06
N GLU A 47 27.62 -60.45 27.14
CA GLU A 47 28.18 -60.31 28.50
C GLU A 47 29.62 -60.86 28.58
N ASP A 48 29.96 -61.85 27.74
CA ASP A 48 31.31 -62.42 27.59
C ASP A 48 32.34 -61.40 27.06
N ARG A 49 31.87 -60.29 26.49
CA ARG A 49 32.69 -59.16 26.03
C ARG A 49 32.55 -57.92 26.91
N GLY A 50 32.05 -58.07 28.14
CA GLY A 50 32.02 -57.01 29.14
C GLY A 50 30.73 -56.18 29.18
N MET A 51 29.74 -56.47 28.34
CA MET A 51 28.44 -55.80 28.41
C MET A 51 27.73 -56.07 29.73
N THR A 52 27.21 -55.02 30.37
CA THR A 52 26.53 -55.14 31.65
C THR A 52 25.02 -55.26 31.44
N ILE A 53 24.37 -56.19 32.15
CA ILE A 53 22.92 -56.37 32.14
C ILE A 53 22.46 -56.45 33.60
N SER A 54 21.94 -55.35 34.13
CA SER A 54 21.48 -55.28 35.52
C SER A 54 20.22 -56.10 35.76
N ASN A 55 19.33 -56.19 34.76
CA ASN A 55 18.09 -56.98 34.82
C ASN A 55 17.78 -57.62 33.44
N ARG A 56 17.21 -58.83 33.42
CA ARG A 56 16.99 -59.62 32.18
C ARG A 56 15.60 -59.46 31.55
N THR A 57 14.83 -58.45 31.96
CA THR A 57 13.49 -58.15 31.44
C THR A 57 13.46 -57.81 29.95
N THR A 58 14.49 -57.14 29.43
CA THR A 58 14.66 -56.85 27.98
C THR A 58 15.29 -57.99 27.19
N CYS A 59 15.70 -59.08 27.86
CA CYS A 59 16.39 -60.22 27.24
C CYS A 59 15.43 -61.35 26.80
N ASN A 60 14.13 -61.06 26.63
CA ASN A 60 13.10 -62.05 26.32
C ASN A 60 11.97 -61.46 25.46
N PHE A 61 11.02 -62.30 25.04
CA PHE A 61 9.97 -61.91 24.08
C PHE A 61 8.64 -61.51 24.76
N SER A 62 8.66 -61.19 26.07
CA SER A 62 7.42 -60.93 26.83
C SER A 62 6.75 -59.59 26.50
N ALA A 63 7.51 -58.62 26.00
CA ALA A 63 7.01 -57.30 25.61
C ALA A 63 7.49 -56.91 24.21
N PRO A 64 6.65 -56.26 23.38
CA PRO A 64 7.06 -55.74 22.07
C PRO A 64 8.22 -54.72 22.15
N GLU A 65 8.32 -53.98 23.25
CA GLU A 65 9.39 -53.01 23.54
C GLU A 65 10.78 -53.65 23.57
N ASN A 66 10.88 -54.90 24.03
CA ASN A 66 12.15 -55.64 24.07
C ASN A 66 12.74 -55.84 22.66
N PHE A 67 11.91 -55.92 21.62
CA PHE A 67 12.37 -55.99 20.24
C PHE A 67 12.88 -54.64 19.73
N VAL A 68 12.34 -53.53 20.23
CA VAL A 68 12.87 -52.17 19.97
C VAL A 68 14.22 -52.00 20.64
N VAL A 69 14.38 -52.47 21.88
CA VAL A 69 15.68 -52.48 22.59
C VAL A 69 16.72 -53.31 21.84
N LEU A 70 16.38 -54.53 21.40
CA LEU A 70 17.26 -55.36 20.57
C LEU A 70 17.70 -54.66 19.29
N GLU A 71 16.76 -54.00 18.61
CA GLU A 71 17.02 -53.30 17.36
C GLU A 71 17.91 -52.06 17.58
N CYS A 72 17.66 -51.30 18.67
CA CYS A 72 18.50 -50.18 19.08
C CYS A 72 19.93 -50.62 19.43
N VAL A 73 20.11 -51.68 20.24
CA VAL A 73 21.42 -52.23 20.59
C VAL A 73 22.16 -52.74 19.35
N THR A 74 21.45 -53.39 18.42
CA THR A 74 22.02 -53.83 17.14
C THR A 74 22.60 -52.65 16.36
N ARG A 75 21.88 -51.53 16.28
CA ARG A 75 22.37 -50.32 15.62
C ARG A 75 23.57 -49.69 16.32
N LEU A 76 23.57 -49.68 17.66
CA LEU A 76 24.70 -49.16 18.44
C LEU A 76 25.98 -49.95 18.11
N PHE A 77 25.91 -51.27 18.00
CA PHE A 77 27.06 -52.08 17.60
C PHE A 77 27.44 -51.89 16.12
N ASP A 78 26.46 -51.75 15.21
CA ASP A 78 26.74 -51.40 13.81
C ASP A 78 27.47 -50.05 13.69
N LYS A 79 27.16 -49.09 14.56
CA LYS A 79 27.87 -47.81 14.67
C LYS A 79 29.27 -47.90 15.27
N GLY A 80 29.59 -48.98 15.99
CA GLY A 80 30.90 -49.21 16.62
C GLY A 80 30.96 -48.91 18.12
N TYR A 81 29.82 -48.80 18.81
CA TYR A 81 29.82 -48.75 20.28
C TYR A 81 30.22 -50.11 20.86
N ARG A 82 31.10 -50.11 21.85
CA ARG A 82 31.77 -51.31 22.37
C ARG A 82 30.91 -51.94 23.47
N PRO A 83 30.80 -53.28 23.53
CA PRO A 83 29.97 -53.98 24.52
C PRO A 83 30.20 -53.53 25.96
N GLU A 84 31.45 -53.36 26.39
CA GLU A 84 31.78 -52.96 27.76
C GLU A 84 31.32 -51.56 28.16
N HIS A 85 30.91 -50.73 27.20
CA HIS A 85 30.37 -49.41 27.47
C HIS A 85 28.83 -49.40 27.52
N LEU A 86 28.16 -50.52 27.22
CA LEU A 86 26.70 -50.64 27.27
C LEU A 86 26.26 -51.30 28.58
N ASN A 87 25.28 -50.68 29.22
CA ASN A 87 24.58 -51.24 30.37
C ASN A 87 23.06 -51.26 30.09
N LEU A 88 22.48 -52.45 30.05
CA LEU A 88 21.04 -52.61 29.90
C LEU A 88 20.34 -52.65 31.24
N GLU A 89 19.19 -52.00 31.29
CA GLU A 89 18.29 -52.01 32.45
C GLU A 89 19.00 -51.52 33.72
N LYS A 90 19.82 -50.48 33.57
CA LYS A 90 20.64 -49.92 34.67
C LYS A 90 19.73 -49.45 35.79
N GLU A 91 19.98 -49.96 37.00
CA GLU A 91 19.28 -49.59 38.23
C GLU A 91 20.18 -48.71 39.11
N TRP A 92 19.61 -47.66 39.70
CA TRP A 92 20.32 -46.81 40.67
C TRP A 92 19.81 -47.10 42.09
N THR A 93 20.73 -47.21 43.05
CA THR A 93 20.39 -47.45 44.47
C THR A 93 19.78 -46.20 45.10
N LEU A 94 18.52 -46.30 45.52
CA LEU A 94 17.75 -45.21 46.14
C LEU A 94 18.19 -44.93 47.58
N GLY A 95 18.45 -43.65 47.88
CA GLY A 95 18.30 -43.11 49.23
C GLY A 95 16.81 -42.88 49.56
N HIS A 96 16.46 -42.90 50.84
CA HIS A 96 15.10 -42.75 51.37
C HIS A 96 14.35 -41.50 50.86
N GLU A 97 13.74 -41.49 49.66
CA GLU A 97 12.48 -40.75 49.33
C GLU A 97 12.01 -40.70 47.83
N SER A 98 12.37 -41.60 46.90
CA SER A 98 11.67 -41.60 45.58
C SER A 98 11.68 -42.94 44.84
N LYS A 99 10.70 -43.17 43.94
CA LYS A 99 10.58 -44.39 43.12
C LYS A 99 11.77 -44.47 42.14
N GLY A 100 12.59 -45.50 42.26
CA GLY A 100 13.67 -45.78 41.32
C GLY A 100 13.11 -46.33 40.01
N GLY A 101 13.44 -45.65 38.91
CA GLY A 101 13.22 -46.14 37.56
C GLY A 101 14.43 -46.91 37.05
N ARG A 102 14.28 -47.52 35.87
CA ARG A 102 15.28 -48.42 35.28
C ARG A 102 15.41 -48.04 33.82
N ALA A 103 16.59 -47.60 33.41
CA ALA A 103 16.80 -47.14 32.04
C ALA A 103 17.09 -48.32 31.11
N ASP A 104 16.42 -48.36 29.95
CA ASP A 104 16.55 -49.48 29.01
C ASP A 104 17.99 -49.68 28.53
N ILE A 105 18.65 -48.59 28.11
CA ILE A 105 20.03 -48.61 27.62
C ILE A 105 20.79 -47.40 28.15
N CYS A 106 21.92 -47.62 28.81
CA CYS A 106 22.91 -46.61 29.12
C CYS A 106 24.20 -46.89 28.35
N VAL A 107 24.77 -45.86 27.72
CA VAL A 107 26.05 -45.96 27.00
C VAL A 107 27.05 -44.99 27.61
N SER A 108 28.22 -45.50 28.00
CA SER A 108 29.32 -44.70 28.53
C SER A 108 30.38 -44.35 27.46
N ASP A 109 31.16 -43.32 27.71
CA ASP A 109 32.37 -43.01 26.96
C ASP A 109 33.57 -43.87 27.41
N GLN A 110 34.74 -43.59 26.83
CA GLN A 110 35.99 -44.31 27.13
C GLN A 110 36.54 -44.01 28.53
N GLU A 111 36.07 -42.94 29.18
CA GLU A 111 36.48 -42.51 30.52
C GLU A 111 35.50 -43.02 31.59
N GLY A 112 34.39 -43.65 31.18
CA GLY A 112 33.36 -44.20 32.06
C GLY A 112 32.20 -43.24 32.37
N ASN A 113 32.19 -42.03 31.81
CA ASN A 113 31.08 -41.10 31.96
C ASN A 113 29.92 -41.51 31.06
N THR A 114 28.67 -41.29 31.49
CA THR A 114 27.51 -41.67 30.68
C THR A 114 27.38 -40.71 29.49
N LEU A 115 27.53 -41.24 28.28
CA LEU A 115 27.41 -40.45 27.06
C LEU A 115 25.94 -40.20 26.72
N PHE A 116 25.09 -41.22 26.80
CA PHE A 116 23.64 -41.05 26.66
C PHE A 116 22.83 -42.17 27.32
N ILE A 117 21.58 -41.84 27.62
CA ILE A 117 20.57 -42.77 28.13
C ILE A 117 19.44 -42.86 27.11
N VAL A 118 19.07 -44.07 26.72
CA VAL A 118 17.99 -44.33 25.76
C VAL A 118 16.81 -44.96 26.49
N GLU A 119 15.65 -44.34 26.35
CA GLU A 119 14.35 -44.90 26.69
C GLU A 119 13.69 -45.38 25.39
N CYS A 120 13.44 -46.68 25.31
CA CYS A 120 12.81 -47.30 24.15
C CYS A 120 11.29 -47.33 24.33
N LYS A 121 10.55 -46.99 23.27
CA LYS A 121 9.09 -47.14 23.24
C LYS A 121 8.64 -47.80 21.96
N THR A 122 7.48 -48.43 22.01
CA THR A 122 6.89 -48.98 20.80
C THR A 122 6.40 -47.85 19.89
N TYR A 123 6.71 -47.96 18.59
CA TYR A 123 6.35 -46.98 17.57
C TYR A 123 4.86 -46.62 17.55
N GLY A 124 4.56 -45.33 17.41
CA GLY A 124 3.19 -44.78 17.36
C GLY A 124 2.74 -44.29 18.74
N ARG A 125 1.61 -44.81 19.24
CA ARG A 125 0.90 -44.25 20.40
C ARG A 125 1.75 -44.13 21.68
N GLU A 126 2.56 -45.13 22.01
CA GLU A 126 3.39 -45.10 23.24
C GLU A 126 4.55 -44.12 23.12
N TYR A 127 5.21 -44.06 21.95
CA TYR A 127 6.23 -43.04 21.68
C TYR A 127 5.65 -41.62 21.75
N GLU A 128 4.51 -41.36 21.09
CA GLU A 128 3.85 -40.05 21.12
C GLU A 128 3.39 -39.66 22.53
N LYS A 129 2.97 -40.64 23.34
CA LYS A 129 2.58 -40.43 24.73
C LYS A 129 3.80 -40.06 25.57
N GLU A 130 4.90 -40.79 25.46
CA GLU A 130 6.10 -40.48 26.24
C GLU A 130 6.76 -39.17 25.78
N TYR A 131 6.77 -38.88 24.49
CA TYR A 131 7.17 -37.58 23.96
C TYR A 131 6.37 -36.44 24.62
N LYS A 132 5.05 -36.58 24.73
CA LYS A 132 4.19 -35.61 25.44
C LYS A 132 4.49 -35.53 26.93
N ASN A 133 4.77 -36.65 27.60
CA ASN A 133 5.16 -36.65 29.00
C ASN A 133 6.46 -35.85 29.20
N ILE A 134 7.48 -36.12 28.39
CA ILE A 134 8.75 -35.38 28.40
C ILE A 134 8.49 -33.87 28.25
N VAL A 135 7.67 -33.46 27.28
CA VAL A 135 7.32 -32.04 27.06
C VAL A 135 6.54 -31.41 28.22
N ASN A 136 5.78 -32.20 28.99
CA ASN A 136 4.93 -31.72 30.07
C ASN A 136 5.66 -31.61 31.41
N ASP A 137 6.53 -32.57 31.74
CA ASP A 137 7.19 -32.66 33.05
C ASP A 137 8.57 -33.33 33.04
N GLY A 138 9.16 -33.58 31.86
CA GLY A 138 10.46 -34.25 31.71
C GLY A 138 10.37 -35.77 31.63
N GLY A 139 9.21 -36.37 31.93
CA GLY A 139 8.98 -37.81 31.80
C GLY A 139 9.98 -38.67 32.58
N GLN A 140 10.19 -39.90 32.12
CA GLN A 140 11.12 -40.82 32.82
C GLN A 140 12.59 -40.45 32.60
N LEU A 141 12.94 -39.91 31.43
CA LEU A 141 14.31 -39.55 31.09
C LEU A 141 14.96 -38.58 32.09
N PHE A 142 14.23 -37.57 32.57
CA PHE A 142 14.76 -36.63 33.56
C PHE A 142 14.95 -37.27 34.94
N SER A 143 14.14 -38.28 35.28
CA SER A 143 14.33 -39.05 36.52
C SER A 143 15.62 -39.87 36.49
N TYR A 144 15.98 -40.44 35.34
CA TYR A 144 17.27 -41.13 35.14
C TYR A 144 18.43 -40.14 35.18
N TRP A 145 18.26 -38.98 34.54
CA TRP A 145 19.29 -37.96 34.51
C TRP A 145 19.62 -37.43 35.91
N GLN A 146 18.64 -37.31 36.80
CA GLN A 146 18.88 -36.92 38.19
C GLN A 146 19.87 -37.88 38.88
N GLN A 147 19.74 -39.19 38.62
CA GLN A 147 20.59 -40.23 39.20
C GLN A 147 21.95 -40.34 38.48
N GLU A 148 22.00 -40.01 37.20
CA GLU A 148 23.17 -40.11 36.34
C GLU A 148 23.55 -38.74 35.75
N ARG A 149 24.05 -37.84 36.61
CA ARG A 149 24.36 -36.46 36.25
C ARG A 149 25.47 -36.32 35.20
N SER A 150 26.28 -37.36 34.99
CA SER A 150 27.30 -37.40 33.95
C SER A 150 26.73 -37.52 32.52
N CYS A 151 25.44 -37.85 32.40
CA CYS A 151 24.75 -38.03 31.11
C CYS A 151 24.82 -36.80 30.23
N LYS A 152 25.34 -36.95 29.00
CA LYS A 152 25.41 -35.86 28.00
C LYS A 152 24.14 -35.75 27.15
N PHE A 153 23.49 -36.85 26.79
CA PHE A 153 22.22 -36.81 26.04
C PHE A 153 21.16 -37.77 26.58
N LEU A 154 19.92 -37.31 26.69
CA LEU A 154 18.74 -38.16 26.94
C LEU A 154 18.05 -38.45 25.62
N VAL A 155 17.68 -39.70 25.36
CA VAL A 155 17.21 -40.13 24.04
C VAL A 155 15.91 -40.91 24.18
N LEU A 156 14.87 -40.47 23.47
CA LEU A 156 13.66 -41.25 23.28
C LEU A 156 13.73 -41.94 21.92
N TYR A 157 13.62 -43.27 21.89
CA TYR A 157 13.79 -44.06 20.67
C TYR A 157 12.61 -45.00 20.41
N ALA A 158 12.17 -45.07 19.16
CA ALA A 158 11.23 -46.08 18.70
C ALA A 158 11.56 -46.55 17.30
N SER A 159 11.29 -47.82 16.99
CA SER A 159 11.48 -48.37 15.64
C SER A 159 10.28 -49.18 15.15
N LYS A 160 10.10 -49.18 13.83
CA LYS A 160 9.10 -49.97 13.11
C LYS A 160 9.72 -50.71 11.93
N TYR A 161 9.16 -51.89 11.65
CA TYR A 161 9.43 -52.65 10.44
C TYR A 161 8.31 -52.39 9.41
N GLU A 162 8.64 -51.82 8.26
CA GLU A 162 7.69 -51.45 7.20
C GLU A 162 8.34 -51.63 5.82
N GLY A 163 7.69 -52.37 4.90
CA GLY A 163 8.17 -52.50 3.52
C GLY A 163 9.54 -53.20 3.36
N LYS A 164 9.86 -54.16 4.23
CA LYS A 164 11.20 -54.82 4.34
C LYS A 164 12.34 -53.90 4.77
N GLN A 165 12.05 -52.68 5.21
CA GLN A 165 13.02 -51.74 5.75
C GLN A 165 12.68 -51.41 7.21
N ILE A 166 13.69 -51.02 7.98
CA ILE A 166 13.52 -50.58 9.35
C ILE A 166 13.56 -49.05 9.37
N LYS A 167 12.51 -48.43 9.90
CA LYS A 167 12.43 -46.98 10.15
C LYS A 167 12.43 -46.73 11.65
N TRP A 168 13.00 -45.62 12.09
CA TRP A 168 13.05 -45.23 13.49
C TRP A 168 12.70 -43.76 13.66
N ASP A 169 12.10 -43.46 14.80
CA ASP A 169 11.85 -42.11 15.28
C ASP A 169 12.69 -41.93 16.55
N THR A 170 13.50 -40.88 16.60
CA THR A 170 14.34 -40.60 17.75
C THR A 170 14.48 -39.10 17.98
N GLU A 171 14.41 -38.72 19.25
CA GLU A 171 14.59 -37.34 19.70
C GLU A 171 15.54 -37.35 20.89
N SER A 172 16.50 -36.43 20.91
CA SER A 172 17.44 -36.31 22.01
C SER A 172 17.40 -34.95 22.69
N ILE A 173 17.79 -34.89 23.95
CA ILE A 173 17.95 -33.66 24.74
C ILE A 173 19.41 -33.55 25.15
N ASP A 174 20.04 -32.41 24.85
CA ASP A 174 21.40 -32.09 25.33
C ASP A 174 21.36 -31.67 26.79
N CYS A 175 22.13 -32.39 27.61
CA CYS A 175 22.19 -32.21 29.06
C CYS A 175 23.35 -31.30 29.50
N SER A 176 24.04 -30.66 28.56
CA SER A 176 25.12 -29.73 28.85
C SER A 176 24.65 -28.28 28.93
N ASP A 177 25.33 -27.48 29.75
CA ASP A 177 25.08 -26.04 29.77
C ASP A 177 25.83 -25.34 28.63
N ASP A 178 25.12 -24.55 27.82
CA ASP A 178 25.72 -23.80 26.71
C ASP A 178 26.72 -22.74 27.23
N ALA A 179 27.90 -22.67 26.62
CA ALA A 179 28.98 -21.79 27.07
C ALA A 179 28.56 -20.31 27.13
N ASN A 180 27.72 -19.86 26.21
CA ASN A 180 27.25 -18.47 26.18
C ASN A 180 26.22 -18.22 27.29
N ILE A 181 25.32 -19.17 27.53
CA ILE A 181 24.35 -19.09 28.63
C ILE A 181 25.06 -19.08 29.99
N VAL A 182 26.11 -19.89 30.14
CA VAL A 182 26.99 -19.86 31.33
C VAL A 182 27.69 -18.51 31.50
N ALA A 183 28.10 -17.86 30.41
CA ALA A 183 28.69 -16.53 30.46
C ALA A 183 27.66 -15.47 30.88
N LEU A 184 26.43 -15.51 30.32
CA LEU A 184 25.34 -14.62 30.74
C LEU A 184 24.97 -14.79 32.21
N SER A 185 24.87 -16.04 32.69
CA SER A 185 24.43 -16.31 34.07
C SER A 185 25.36 -15.72 35.13
N LYS A 186 26.63 -15.42 34.78
CA LYS A 186 27.57 -14.73 35.69
C LYS A 186 27.22 -13.25 35.91
N LYS A 187 26.38 -12.68 35.04
CA LYS A 187 25.93 -11.28 35.08
C LYS A 187 24.43 -11.16 35.36
N ASP A 188 23.69 -12.26 35.24
CA ASP A 188 22.25 -12.34 35.48
C ASP A 188 21.93 -13.63 36.27
N ASP A 189 21.74 -13.45 37.58
CA ASP A 189 21.49 -14.55 38.53
C ASP A 189 20.11 -15.22 38.33
N SER A 190 19.24 -14.65 37.49
CA SER A 190 17.92 -15.25 37.19
C SER A 190 18.00 -16.42 36.21
N ILE A 191 19.11 -16.55 35.47
CA ILE A 191 19.32 -17.61 34.49
C ILE A 191 19.65 -18.92 35.22
N LYS A 192 18.80 -19.93 35.01
CA LYS A 192 18.96 -21.25 35.61
C LYS A 192 19.91 -22.08 34.74
N LEU A 193 20.78 -22.86 35.39
CA LEU A 193 21.74 -23.73 34.71
C LEU A 193 21.57 -25.17 35.18
N PHE A 194 21.80 -26.12 34.28
CA PHE A 194 21.69 -27.54 34.60
C PHE A 194 22.65 -27.93 35.71
N LYS A 195 23.88 -27.40 35.71
CA LYS A 195 24.88 -27.69 36.76
C LYS A 195 24.43 -27.31 38.18
N ASN A 196 23.47 -26.37 38.30
CA ASN A 196 22.94 -25.88 39.58
C ASN A 196 21.61 -26.57 39.98
N ALA A 197 21.05 -27.42 39.11
CA ALA A 197 19.80 -28.13 39.36
C ALA A 197 20.05 -29.57 39.85
N HIS A 198 19.32 -29.98 40.88
CA HIS A 198 19.54 -31.25 41.60
C HIS A 198 18.29 -32.15 41.65
N THR A 199 17.09 -31.60 41.41
CA THR A 199 15.84 -32.37 41.34
C THR A 199 15.30 -32.44 39.91
N VAL A 200 14.45 -33.44 39.62
CA VAL A 200 13.75 -33.55 38.31
C VAL A 200 13.01 -32.26 37.96
N SER A 201 12.29 -31.68 38.92
CA SER A 201 11.53 -30.44 38.69
C SER A 201 12.43 -29.26 38.37
N GLU A 202 13.61 -29.15 39.01
CA GLU A 202 14.58 -28.10 38.71
C GLU A 202 15.23 -28.31 37.34
N LEU A 203 15.61 -29.54 37.00
CA LEU A 203 16.18 -29.87 35.70
C LEU A 203 15.21 -29.57 34.57
N TYR A 204 13.94 -29.97 34.74
CA TYR A 204 12.89 -29.66 33.78
C TYR A 204 12.65 -28.15 33.68
N SER A 205 12.62 -27.42 34.80
CA SER A 205 12.50 -25.96 34.82
C SER A 205 13.67 -25.27 34.09
N VAL A 206 14.89 -25.76 34.20
CA VAL A 206 16.03 -25.26 33.40
C VAL A 206 15.80 -25.52 31.91
N TRP A 207 15.42 -26.75 31.54
CA TRP A 207 15.19 -27.11 30.13
C TRP A 207 14.03 -26.30 29.52
N ASP A 208 12.96 -26.06 30.27
CA ASP A 208 11.82 -25.24 29.87
C ASP A 208 12.18 -23.75 29.77
N GLU A 209 12.65 -23.15 30.86
CA GLU A 209 12.80 -21.69 30.95
C GLU A 209 14.07 -21.16 30.27
N THR A 210 15.16 -21.93 30.29
CA THR A 210 16.47 -21.47 29.75
C THR A 210 16.73 -22.01 28.35
N TYR A 211 16.33 -23.25 28.08
CA TYR A 211 16.58 -23.92 26.80
C TYR A 211 15.31 -24.14 25.96
N GLU A 212 14.17 -23.57 26.37
CA GLU A 212 12.91 -23.54 25.60
C GLU A 212 12.41 -24.91 25.15
N LYS A 213 12.61 -25.94 26.00
CA LYS A 213 12.29 -27.35 25.71
C LYS A 213 12.89 -27.87 24.39
N ARG A 214 14.10 -27.40 24.07
CA ARG A 214 14.79 -27.75 22.81
C ARG A 214 15.14 -29.23 22.76
N PHE A 215 14.73 -29.88 21.66
CA PHE A 215 15.23 -31.18 21.22
C PHE A 215 16.33 -31.02 20.17
N SER A 216 17.24 -31.98 20.12
CA SER A 216 18.41 -32.03 19.23
C SER A 216 18.28 -33.04 18.08
N GLY A 217 17.13 -33.73 17.97
CA GLY A 217 16.88 -34.73 16.92
C GLY A 217 17.71 -36.00 17.10
N ASP A 218 18.03 -36.67 15.98
CA ASP A 218 18.91 -37.83 15.98
C ASP A 218 20.38 -37.39 16.06
N VAL A 219 21.04 -37.65 17.19
CA VAL A 219 22.49 -37.38 17.36
C VAL A 219 23.35 -38.66 17.28
N ILE A 220 22.74 -39.85 17.25
CA ILE A 220 23.43 -41.13 17.40
C ILE A 220 23.45 -41.92 16.08
N PHE A 221 22.30 -42.09 15.44
CA PHE A 221 22.11 -43.07 14.38
C PHE A 221 22.20 -42.48 12.96
N ARG A 222 22.32 -41.15 12.82
CA ARG A 222 22.54 -40.50 11.52
C ARG A 222 23.81 -40.98 10.83
N ASP A 223 23.82 -40.99 9.50
CA ASP A 223 24.94 -41.49 8.69
C ASP A 223 26.27 -40.78 8.96
N ASP A 224 26.25 -39.48 9.27
CA ASP A 224 27.43 -38.66 9.55
C ASP A 224 27.87 -38.66 11.03
N SER A 225 27.14 -39.35 11.91
CA SER A 225 27.52 -39.52 13.31
C SER A 225 28.45 -40.72 13.49
N SER A 226 29.54 -40.50 14.22
CA SER A 226 30.54 -41.53 14.57
C SER A 226 30.41 -41.90 16.05
N ALA A 227 30.60 -43.18 16.37
CA ALA A 227 30.55 -43.63 17.75
C ALA A 227 31.50 -42.80 18.64
N TYR A 228 31.03 -42.44 19.83
CA TYR A 228 31.70 -41.56 20.81
C TYR A 228 31.93 -40.10 20.38
N GLN A 229 31.69 -39.75 19.11
CA GLN A 229 31.80 -38.38 18.58
C GLN A 229 30.42 -37.88 18.13
N ILE A 230 29.49 -37.81 19.09
CA ILE A 230 28.12 -37.38 18.84
C ILE A 230 27.94 -35.88 19.11
N GLY A 231 27.08 -35.24 18.33
CA GLY A 231 26.76 -33.82 18.44
C GLY A 231 25.58 -33.41 17.56
N VAL A 232 25.10 -32.19 17.77
CA VAL A 232 24.00 -31.62 16.98
C VAL A 232 24.46 -31.43 15.53
N LYS A 233 23.65 -31.86 14.55
CA LYS A 233 23.96 -31.70 13.13
C LYS A 233 24.00 -30.20 12.79
N PRO A 234 25.09 -29.67 12.21
CA PRO A 234 25.01 -28.38 11.56
C PRO A 234 24.18 -28.52 10.27
N LEU A 235 23.35 -27.52 9.98
CA LEU A 235 22.53 -27.47 8.77
C LEU A 235 23.42 -27.46 7.52
N ARG A 236 23.07 -28.27 6.54
CA ARG A 236 23.57 -28.18 5.17
C ARG A 236 22.57 -27.44 4.30
N LYS A 237 23.00 -26.99 3.12
CA LYS A 237 22.08 -26.33 2.17
C LYS A 237 20.90 -27.24 1.76
N ALA A 238 21.11 -28.54 1.69
CA ALA A 238 20.06 -29.53 1.44
C ALA A 238 19.04 -29.68 2.60
N ASP A 239 19.42 -29.29 3.83
CA ASP A 239 18.53 -29.37 4.99
C ASP A 239 17.55 -28.17 5.07
N LEU A 240 17.77 -27.13 4.25
CA LEU A 240 16.93 -25.93 4.22
C LEU A 240 15.55 -26.22 3.60
N LYS A 241 14.51 -25.60 4.17
CA LYS A 241 13.11 -25.81 3.79
C LYS A 241 12.48 -24.54 3.24
N ASP A 242 11.45 -24.66 2.42
CA ASP A 242 10.68 -23.50 1.99
C ASP A 242 9.82 -22.93 3.13
N PHE A 243 9.45 -21.66 2.98
CA PHE A 243 8.51 -21.00 3.87
C PHE A 243 7.09 -21.59 3.68
N ALA A 244 6.30 -21.64 4.76
CA ALA A 244 4.90 -22.09 4.76
C ALA A 244 3.99 -21.11 5.53
N ASP A 245 2.73 -20.95 5.08
CA ASP A 245 1.76 -19.94 5.56
C ASP A 245 1.56 -19.89 7.08
N ASN A 246 1.77 -21.02 7.77
CA ASN A 246 1.59 -21.15 9.21
C ASN A 246 2.81 -20.74 10.05
N ASN A 247 3.94 -20.36 9.45
CA ASN A 247 5.20 -20.18 10.17
C ASN A 247 5.22 -18.96 11.13
N LYS A 248 4.26 -18.03 11.02
CA LYS A 248 4.07 -16.84 11.88
C LYS A 248 5.38 -16.07 12.15
N ILE A 249 6.29 -15.99 11.18
CA ILE A 249 7.67 -15.49 11.34
C ILE A 249 7.70 -14.03 11.79
N VAL A 250 6.89 -13.18 11.17
CA VAL A 250 6.78 -11.75 11.55
C VAL A 250 6.41 -11.60 13.03
N ASN A 251 5.44 -12.39 13.51
CA ASN A 251 4.99 -12.33 14.89
C ASN A 251 6.08 -12.82 15.86
N LYS A 252 6.80 -13.88 15.50
CA LYS A 252 7.93 -14.40 16.28
C LYS A 252 9.08 -13.39 16.35
N PHE A 253 9.39 -12.71 15.24
CA PHE A 253 10.39 -11.64 15.23
C PHE A 253 9.99 -10.50 16.17
N GLU A 254 8.74 -10.04 16.11
CA GLU A 254 8.25 -9.00 17.04
C GLU A 254 8.24 -9.46 18.51
N GLU A 255 7.99 -10.75 18.74
CA GLU A 255 8.04 -11.37 20.07
C GLU A 255 9.47 -11.40 20.63
N ILE A 256 10.46 -11.78 19.82
CA ILE A 256 11.89 -11.70 20.16
C ILE A 256 12.27 -10.27 20.58
N LEU A 257 11.88 -9.26 19.79
CA LEU A 257 12.18 -7.87 20.11
C LEU A 257 11.52 -7.43 21.44
N ARG A 258 10.28 -7.84 21.67
CA ARG A 258 9.53 -7.51 22.90
C ARG A 258 10.13 -8.18 24.13
N HIS A 259 10.46 -9.47 24.06
CA HIS A 259 11.04 -10.22 25.18
C HIS A 259 12.42 -9.68 25.58
N ASN A 260 13.17 -9.13 24.62
CA ASN A 260 14.50 -8.60 24.86
C ASN A 260 14.55 -7.08 25.10
N ASN A 261 13.40 -6.42 25.25
CA ASN A 261 13.27 -4.97 25.45
C ASN A 261 13.92 -4.12 24.34
N VAL A 262 13.84 -4.56 23.09
CA VAL A 262 14.29 -3.78 21.92
C VAL A 262 13.14 -2.89 21.44
N SER A 263 13.24 -1.59 21.74
CA SER A 263 12.20 -0.60 21.41
C SER A 263 12.36 0.00 20.01
N ASP A 264 13.58 0.06 19.48
CA ASP A 264 13.88 0.60 18.16
C ASP A 264 13.68 -0.46 17.06
N LYS A 265 12.45 -0.52 16.56
CA LYS A 265 12.06 -1.43 15.46
C LYS A 265 12.78 -1.12 14.14
N GLU A 266 13.11 0.15 13.89
CA GLU A 266 13.74 0.57 12.64
C GLU A 266 15.21 0.13 12.62
N ASN A 267 15.93 0.30 13.73
CA ASN A 267 17.26 -0.29 13.88
C ASN A 267 17.21 -1.83 13.78
N ALA A 268 16.27 -2.49 14.46
CA ALA A 268 16.13 -3.95 14.40
C ALA A 268 15.89 -4.47 12.97
N PHE A 269 15.07 -3.76 12.18
CA PHE A 269 14.86 -4.09 10.78
C PHE A 269 16.14 -3.90 9.94
N ASN A 270 16.93 -2.86 10.21
CA ASN A 270 18.22 -2.67 9.52
C ASN A 270 19.20 -3.83 9.79
N ARG A 271 19.22 -4.36 11.01
CA ARG A 271 20.00 -5.57 11.35
C ARG A 271 19.48 -6.79 10.61
N LEU A 272 18.16 -6.90 10.47
CA LEU A 272 17.53 -7.97 9.70
C LEU A 272 17.91 -7.92 8.20
N VAL A 273 17.95 -6.73 7.60
CA VAL A 273 18.44 -6.52 6.23
C VAL A 273 19.88 -7.01 6.07
N ALA A 274 20.77 -6.71 7.02
CA ALA A 274 22.15 -7.21 7.00
C ALA A 274 22.21 -8.74 7.11
N LEU A 275 21.38 -9.35 7.97
CA LEU A 275 21.30 -10.81 8.11
C LEU A 275 20.77 -11.48 6.84
N PHE A 276 19.80 -10.88 6.14
CA PHE A 276 19.34 -11.40 4.86
C PHE A 276 20.46 -11.36 3.81
N ILE A 277 21.27 -10.30 3.76
CA ILE A 277 22.46 -10.25 2.89
C ILE A 277 23.42 -11.41 3.21
N CYS A 278 23.69 -11.67 4.49
CA CYS A 278 24.54 -12.79 4.92
C CYS A 278 23.99 -14.14 4.46
N LYS A 279 22.69 -14.35 4.65
CA LYS A 279 22.00 -15.58 4.27
C LYS A 279 22.00 -15.79 2.75
N LEU A 280 21.72 -14.73 2.00
CA LEU A 280 21.73 -14.75 0.52
C LEU A 280 23.11 -15.13 -0.02
N VAL A 281 24.18 -14.51 0.48
CA VAL A 281 25.53 -14.80 -0.01
C VAL A 281 25.97 -16.23 0.34
N ASP A 282 25.68 -16.68 1.56
CA ASP A 282 26.00 -18.04 2.02
C ASP A 282 25.25 -19.10 1.18
N GLU A 283 23.93 -18.93 1.00
CA GLU A 283 23.15 -19.85 0.16
C GLU A 283 23.63 -19.88 -1.30
N ILE A 284 24.09 -18.76 -1.87
CA ILE A 284 24.60 -18.76 -3.26
C ILE A 284 25.96 -19.44 -3.36
N GLN A 285 26.84 -19.27 -2.37
CA GLN A 285 28.21 -19.78 -2.42
C GLN A 285 28.31 -21.29 -2.12
N LYS A 286 27.35 -21.87 -1.38
CA LYS A 286 27.42 -23.27 -0.93
C LYS A 286 26.76 -24.25 -1.89
N ASP A 287 27.33 -25.44 -2.00
CA ASP A 287 26.70 -26.60 -2.64
C ASP A 287 25.71 -27.32 -1.69
N MET A 288 24.88 -28.23 -2.23
CA MET A 288 23.79 -28.88 -1.47
C MET A 288 24.28 -29.66 -0.24
N GLU A 289 25.45 -30.30 -0.32
CA GLU A 289 26.03 -31.09 0.77
C GLU A 289 26.90 -30.27 1.74
N GLU A 290 27.16 -29.00 1.43
CA GLU A 290 28.00 -28.16 2.27
C GLU A 290 27.21 -27.58 3.45
N ILE A 291 27.93 -27.43 4.57
CA ILE A 291 27.41 -26.78 5.77
C ILE A 291 27.26 -25.29 5.50
N VAL A 292 26.06 -24.77 5.73
CA VAL A 292 25.77 -23.34 5.62
C VAL A 292 26.38 -22.59 6.81
N ASP A 293 26.95 -21.41 6.58
CA ASP A 293 27.56 -20.61 7.64
C ASP A 293 26.53 -19.72 8.36
N PHE A 294 25.39 -19.41 7.74
CA PHE A 294 24.25 -18.73 8.34
C PHE A 294 23.42 -19.70 9.21
N GLN A 295 23.96 -20.06 10.37
CA GLN A 295 23.29 -20.83 11.41
C GLN A 295 24.00 -20.64 12.75
N TYR A 296 23.33 -20.99 13.84
CA TYR A 296 23.97 -21.14 15.15
C TYR A 296 24.34 -22.61 15.42
N LYS A 297 25.64 -22.91 15.48
CA LYS A 297 26.20 -24.26 15.69
C LYS A 297 26.29 -24.54 17.20
N VAL A 298 25.20 -25.11 17.74
CA VAL A 298 25.07 -25.47 19.16
C VAL A 298 26.29 -26.25 19.67
N GLY A 299 26.83 -25.83 20.81
CA GLY A 299 27.98 -26.48 21.46
C GLY A 299 29.35 -26.17 20.83
N THR A 300 29.37 -25.42 19.71
CA THR A 300 30.61 -25.00 19.05
C THR A 300 30.75 -23.47 19.01
N ASP A 301 29.67 -22.76 18.71
CA ASP A 301 29.70 -21.31 18.54
C ASP A 301 29.64 -20.56 19.89
N THR A 302 30.55 -19.62 20.08
CA THR A 302 30.38 -18.48 20.98
C THR A 302 29.71 -17.31 20.25
N TYR A 303 29.18 -16.33 20.99
CA TYR A 303 28.64 -15.10 20.38
C TYR A 303 29.67 -14.36 19.53
N GLU A 304 30.94 -14.32 19.94
CA GLU A 304 32.03 -13.73 19.17
C GLU A 304 32.20 -14.47 17.83
N SER A 305 32.31 -15.79 17.87
CA SER A 305 32.54 -16.61 16.66
C SER A 305 31.36 -16.56 15.67
N LEU A 306 30.12 -16.49 16.16
CA LEU A 306 28.95 -16.27 15.32
C LEU A 306 28.98 -14.88 14.68
N GLN A 307 29.26 -13.85 15.49
CA GLN A 307 29.29 -12.48 15.00
C GLN A 307 30.41 -12.27 13.96
N ASP A 308 31.60 -12.81 14.18
CA ASP A 308 32.73 -12.77 13.23
C ASP A 308 32.35 -13.43 11.90
N ARG A 309 31.75 -14.63 11.96
CA ARG A 309 31.28 -15.36 10.77
C ARG A 309 30.22 -14.57 9.99
N LEU A 310 29.27 -13.95 10.68
CA LEU A 310 28.25 -13.10 10.05
C LEU A 310 28.85 -11.81 9.47
N GLN A 311 29.85 -11.20 10.12
CA GLN A 311 30.54 -10.01 9.59
C GLN A 311 31.30 -10.32 8.31
N ARG A 312 31.96 -11.48 8.25
CA ARG A 312 32.59 -11.98 7.02
C ARG A 312 31.56 -12.16 5.90
N LEU A 313 30.45 -12.84 6.16
CA LEU A 313 29.38 -13.01 5.18
C LEU A 313 28.79 -11.66 4.74
N HIS A 314 28.55 -10.74 5.66
CA HIS A 314 28.05 -9.40 5.32
C HIS A 314 29.02 -8.68 4.38
N LYS A 315 30.32 -8.74 4.67
CA LYS A 315 31.36 -8.15 3.82
C LYS A 315 31.32 -8.70 2.40
N GLU A 316 31.31 -10.03 2.27
CA GLU A 316 31.23 -10.70 0.97
C GLU A 316 29.93 -10.34 0.23
N GLY A 317 28.80 -10.27 0.93
CA GLY A 317 27.50 -9.90 0.36
C GLY A 317 27.45 -8.45 -0.11
N MET A 318 28.05 -7.51 0.63
CA MET A 318 28.14 -6.10 0.25
C MET A 318 29.02 -5.89 -0.99
N GLU A 319 30.17 -6.57 -1.05
CA GLU A 319 31.06 -6.56 -2.21
C GLU A 319 30.34 -7.15 -3.44
N LYS A 320 29.64 -8.27 -3.28
CA LYS A 320 29.00 -8.99 -4.39
C LYS A 320 27.74 -8.29 -4.90
N PHE A 321 26.83 -7.91 -4.02
CA PHE A 321 25.49 -7.45 -4.41
C PHE A 321 25.39 -5.93 -4.56
N MET A 322 26.15 -5.17 -3.76
CA MET A 322 26.13 -3.70 -3.78
C MET A 322 27.34 -3.11 -4.52
N LYS A 323 28.35 -3.93 -4.83
CA LYS A 323 29.64 -3.50 -5.42
C LYS A 323 30.33 -2.46 -4.54
N GLU A 324 30.28 -2.67 -3.24
CA GLU A 324 30.87 -1.79 -2.22
C GLU A 324 31.83 -2.54 -1.33
N GLU A 325 32.98 -1.92 -1.04
CA GLU A 325 33.98 -2.45 -0.12
C GLU A 325 33.65 -1.99 1.30
N ILE A 326 33.50 -2.94 2.23
CA ILE A 326 33.33 -2.65 3.66
C ILE A 326 34.52 -3.18 4.47
N PHE A 327 34.85 -2.48 5.55
CA PHE A 327 35.96 -2.87 6.41
C PHE A 327 35.57 -4.03 7.33
N TYR A 328 36.37 -5.09 7.28
CA TYR A 328 36.30 -6.24 8.19
C TYR A 328 37.71 -6.57 8.66
N VAL A 329 37.86 -6.83 9.96
CA VAL A 329 39.13 -7.24 10.57
C VAL A 329 38.91 -8.64 11.13
N PRO A 330 39.53 -9.69 10.56
CA PRO A 330 39.35 -11.05 11.05
C PRO A 330 39.97 -11.21 12.44
N ASP A 331 39.40 -12.11 13.25
CA ASP A 331 39.85 -12.38 14.62
C ASP A 331 41.33 -12.79 14.71
N ASP A 332 41.83 -13.54 13.71
CA ASP A 332 43.22 -13.98 13.63
C ASP A 332 44.20 -12.90 13.13
N TYR A 333 43.72 -11.69 12.82
CA TYR A 333 44.54 -10.62 12.23
C TYR A 333 45.75 -10.26 13.10
N ALA A 334 45.55 -10.14 14.41
CA ALA A 334 46.63 -9.77 15.33
C ALA A 334 47.73 -10.83 15.38
N GLU A 335 47.33 -12.11 15.40
CA GLU A 335 48.26 -13.23 15.37
C GLU A 335 49.02 -13.29 14.04
N ASN A 336 48.32 -13.18 12.92
CA ASN A 336 48.91 -13.16 11.59
C ASN A 336 49.88 -11.99 11.42
N LEU A 337 49.50 -10.79 11.87
CA LEU A 337 50.33 -9.59 11.83
C LEU A 337 51.64 -9.81 12.60
N VAL A 338 51.59 -10.42 13.78
CA VAL A 338 52.79 -10.69 14.60
C VAL A 338 53.63 -11.82 13.98
N ARG A 339 53.01 -12.90 13.51
CA ARG A 339 53.70 -14.06 12.91
C ARG A 339 54.42 -13.71 11.61
N GLN A 340 53.83 -12.87 10.77
CA GLN A 340 54.35 -12.56 9.44
C GLN A 340 55.39 -11.43 9.45
N TYR A 341 55.42 -10.58 10.47
CA TYR A 341 56.29 -9.42 10.48
C TYR A 341 57.72 -9.76 10.92
N THR A 342 58.68 -9.70 10.00
CA THR A 342 60.11 -9.92 10.28
C THR A 342 60.89 -8.60 10.33
N GLY A 343 61.41 -8.19 11.51
CA GLY A 343 62.27 -7.01 11.67
C GLY A 343 62.39 -6.50 13.11
N GLN A 344 63.52 -5.87 13.49
CA GLN A 344 63.84 -5.53 14.89
C GLN A 344 63.09 -4.30 15.44
N GLU A 345 62.81 -3.27 14.62
CA GLU A 345 62.17 -2.02 15.11
C GLU A 345 60.64 -1.99 14.93
N ARG A 346 60.06 -2.97 14.22
CA ARG A 346 58.61 -3.19 14.02
C ARG A 346 57.76 -1.93 13.65
N LYS A 347 58.37 -0.91 13.03
CA LYS A 347 57.72 0.37 12.70
C LYS A 347 56.47 0.22 11.81
N ASN A 348 56.50 -0.60 10.75
CA ASN A 348 55.31 -0.78 9.90
C ASN A 348 54.26 -1.67 10.57
N MET A 349 54.65 -2.62 11.43
CA MET A 349 53.71 -3.39 12.27
C MET A 349 52.91 -2.45 13.19
N ILE A 350 53.61 -1.51 13.84
CA ILE A 350 52.98 -0.47 14.67
C ILE A 350 52.09 0.43 13.81
N ALA A 351 52.52 0.80 12.60
CA ALA A 351 51.70 1.60 11.69
C ALA A 351 50.42 0.87 11.24
N HIS A 352 50.53 -0.41 10.87
CA HIS A 352 49.40 -1.26 10.52
C HIS A 352 48.46 -1.44 11.72
N LEU A 353 48.98 -1.73 12.91
CA LEU A 353 48.15 -1.85 14.12
C LEU A 353 47.44 -0.53 14.45
N LYS A 354 48.13 0.62 14.34
CA LYS A 354 47.50 1.94 14.51
C LYS A 354 46.40 2.20 13.47
N HIS A 355 46.61 1.76 12.23
CA HIS A 355 45.62 1.87 11.16
C HIS A 355 44.39 0.98 11.45
N THR A 356 44.60 -0.29 11.83
CA THR A 356 43.53 -1.21 12.21
C THR A 356 42.73 -0.69 13.41
N LEU A 357 43.42 -0.21 14.47
CA LEU A 357 42.75 0.41 15.61
C LEU A 357 41.95 1.65 15.21
N ARG A 358 42.44 2.42 14.22
CA ARG A 358 41.70 3.56 13.67
C ARG A 358 40.44 3.12 12.91
N ILE A 359 40.53 2.06 12.10
CA ILE A 359 39.38 1.45 11.42
C ILE A 359 38.33 1.03 12.45
N LEU A 360 38.72 0.22 13.43
CA LEU A 360 37.83 -0.30 14.47
C LEU A 360 37.17 0.80 15.32
N LYS A 361 37.90 1.91 15.54
CA LYS A 361 37.41 3.02 16.37
C LYS A 361 36.50 4.00 15.63
N PHE A 362 36.71 4.22 14.33
CA PHE A 362 36.05 5.33 13.61
C PHE A 362 35.28 4.92 12.36
N TYR A 363 35.58 3.76 11.75
CA TYR A 363 35.04 3.37 10.44
C TYR A 363 34.18 2.12 10.49
N THR A 364 34.14 1.40 11.61
CA THR A 364 33.28 0.22 11.79
C THR A 364 32.17 0.50 12.79
N ASN A 365 30.96 0.10 12.44
CA ASN A 365 29.85 -0.02 13.38
C ASN A 365 29.49 -1.52 13.51
N ASN A 366 28.86 -1.93 14.61
CA ASN A 366 28.39 -3.30 14.73
C ASN A 366 27.11 -3.48 13.90
N ASP A 367 27.25 -4.12 12.73
CA ASP A 367 26.14 -4.38 11.80
C ASP A 367 25.04 -5.27 12.38
N PHE A 368 25.31 -5.97 13.49
CA PHE A 368 24.41 -6.92 14.16
C PHE A 368 24.07 -6.52 15.61
N ALA A 369 24.25 -5.25 15.94
CA ALA A 369 23.83 -4.69 17.22
C ALA A 369 22.32 -4.32 17.23
N PHE A 370 21.51 -5.21 17.78
CA PHE A 370 20.11 -4.94 18.15
C PHE A 370 20.00 -4.07 19.41
N LYS A 371 21.03 -4.10 20.27
CA LYS A 371 21.22 -3.21 21.42
C LYS A 371 22.50 -2.38 21.28
N ASP A 372 22.53 -1.20 21.87
CA ASP A 372 23.74 -0.35 21.89
C ASP A 372 24.84 -0.96 22.76
N VAL A 373 25.70 -1.78 22.15
CA VAL A 373 26.79 -2.48 22.83
C VAL A 373 27.93 -1.52 23.16
N HIS A 374 28.09 -1.21 24.45
CA HIS A 374 29.19 -0.39 24.97
C HIS A 374 29.89 -1.02 26.19
N ASN A 375 29.49 -2.24 26.56
CA ASN A 375 30.12 -3.05 27.61
C ASN A 375 29.87 -4.55 27.35
N GLU A 376 30.57 -5.40 28.11
CA GLU A 376 30.49 -6.88 28.00
C GLU A 376 29.08 -7.43 28.27
N GLN A 377 28.35 -6.89 29.26
CA GLN A 377 27.00 -7.37 29.58
C GLN A 377 26.03 -7.14 28.42
N LEU A 378 26.07 -5.95 27.80
CA LEU A 378 25.24 -5.63 26.65
C LEU A 378 25.68 -6.41 25.40
N PHE A 379 26.96 -6.74 25.27
CA PHE A 379 27.44 -7.65 24.23
C PHE A 379 26.80 -9.03 24.38
N LEU A 380 26.81 -9.62 25.57
CA LEU A 380 26.18 -10.92 25.83
C LEU A 380 24.67 -10.87 25.60
N GLN A 381 23.98 -9.81 26.05
CA GLN A 381 22.55 -9.63 25.78
C GLN A 381 22.26 -9.49 24.28
N ASN A 382 23.11 -8.78 23.53
CA ASN A 382 22.98 -8.65 22.08
C ASN A 382 23.21 -9.98 21.36
N GLY A 383 24.21 -10.75 21.81
CA GLY A 383 24.52 -12.08 21.29
C GLY A 383 23.34 -13.04 21.42
N LYS A 384 22.63 -13.01 22.56
CA LYS A 384 21.39 -13.77 22.75
C LYS A 384 20.33 -13.42 21.69
N ILE A 385 20.06 -12.13 21.48
CA ILE A 385 19.09 -11.66 20.48
C ILE A 385 19.51 -12.09 19.08
N LEU A 386 20.80 -11.95 18.76
CA LEU A 386 21.35 -12.32 17.46
C LEU A 386 21.15 -13.82 17.17
N VAL A 387 21.38 -14.69 18.16
CA VAL A 387 21.12 -16.14 18.04
C VAL A 387 19.63 -16.39 17.79
N GLU A 388 18.73 -15.80 18.58
CA GLU A 388 17.27 -15.98 18.40
C GLU A 388 16.81 -15.57 16.99
N VAL A 389 17.32 -14.45 16.45
CA VAL A 389 16.98 -13.98 15.10
C VAL A 389 17.61 -14.87 14.03
N VAL A 390 18.86 -15.32 14.17
CA VAL A 390 19.48 -16.26 13.22
C VAL A 390 18.69 -17.57 13.18
N GLN A 391 18.35 -18.14 14.34
CA GLN A 391 17.59 -19.38 14.45
C GLN A 391 16.18 -19.29 13.86
N LEU A 392 15.60 -18.07 13.85
CA LEU A 392 14.31 -17.82 13.20
C LEU A 392 14.37 -18.05 11.67
N PHE A 393 15.51 -17.79 11.03
CA PHE A 393 15.67 -17.86 9.57
C PHE A 393 16.60 -18.98 9.08
N GLU A 394 17.47 -19.55 9.92
CA GLU A 394 18.53 -20.49 9.51
C GLU A 394 18.00 -21.75 8.79
N LYS A 395 16.81 -22.23 9.14
CA LYS A 395 16.21 -23.45 8.58
C LYS A 395 15.50 -23.25 7.24
N PHE A 396 15.28 -22.00 6.84
CA PHE A 396 14.52 -21.69 5.63
C PHE A 396 15.45 -21.40 4.47
N ARG A 397 15.06 -21.74 3.23
CA ARG A 397 15.80 -21.33 2.03
C ARG A 397 15.21 -20.05 1.47
N ILE A 398 16.07 -19.20 0.91
CA ILE A 398 15.66 -18.00 0.16
C ILE A 398 15.98 -18.23 -1.32
N ILE A 399 17.18 -18.73 -1.62
CA ILE A 399 17.63 -18.96 -2.99
C ILE A 399 17.05 -20.26 -3.53
N GLY A 400 16.27 -20.16 -4.60
CA GLY A 400 15.63 -21.31 -5.24
C GLY A 400 14.44 -21.86 -4.45
N SER A 401 13.78 -21.00 -3.64
CA SER A 401 12.47 -21.32 -3.05
C SER A 401 11.45 -21.63 -4.13
N GLU A 402 10.63 -22.67 -3.93
CA GLU A 402 9.51 -23.00 -4.84
C GLU A 402 8.33 -22.03 -4.65
N ASN A 403 8.29 -21.28 -3.54
CA ASN A 403 7.23 -20.32 -3.21
C ASN A 403 7.78 -18.89 -3.07
N LEU A 404 8.15 -18.29 -4.21
CA LEU A 404 8.66 -16.91 -4.28
C LEU A 404 7.61 -15.87 -3.86
N GLN A 405 6.33 -16.10 -4.16
CA GLN A 405 5.25 -15.18 -3.77
C GLN A 405 5.19 -15.01 -2.25
N MET A 406 5.16 -16.12 -1.51
CA MET A 406 5.10 -16.09 -0.05
C MET A 406 6.34 -15.43 0.57
N LEU A 407 7.50 -15.62 -0.05
CA LEU A 407 8.76 -15.00 0.36
C LEU A 407 8.72 -13.48 0.16
N GLY A 408 8.20 -13.02 -0.98
CA GLY A 408 7.90 -11.61 -1.25
C GLY A 408 6.94 -11.03 -0.22
N ASP A 409 5.79 -11.68 0.01
CA ASP A 409 4.78 -11.25 0.97
C ASP A 409 5.32 -11.15 2.40
N LEU A 410 6.17 -12.12 2.81
CA LEU A 410 6.85 -12.10 4.11
C LEU A 410 7.75 -10.87 4.23
N PHE A 411 8.52 -10.57 3.19
CA PHE A 411 9.42 -9.42 3.19
C PHE A 411 8.64 -8.10 3.23
N GLU A 412 7.54 -7.97 2.47
CA GLU A 412 6.67 -6.79 2.50
C GLU A 412 6.02 -6.57 3.87
N GLN A 413 5.61 -7.64 4.55
CA GLN A 413 5.12 -7.55 5.93
C GLN A 413 6.19 -7.09 6.93
N LEU A 414 7.44 -7.54 6.75
CA LEU A 414 8.56 -7.08 7.57
C LEU A 414 8.90 -5.62 7.27
N LEU A 415 8.88 -5.22 6.00
CA LEU A 415 9.18 -3.86 5.54
C LEU A 415 8.17 -2.85 6.08
N SER A 416 6.88 -3.13 5.92
CA SER A 416 5.78 -2.27 6.39
C SER A 416 5.78 -2.06 7.91
N LYS A 417 6.24 -3.05 8.69
CA LYS A 417 6.39 -2.93 10.15
C LYS A 417 7.71 -2.32 10.60
N GLY A 418 8.78 -2.51 9.83
CA GLY A 418 10.12 -2.03 10.12
C GLY A 418 10.32 -0.55 9.82
N PHE A 419 9.62 -0.01 8.82
CA PHE A 419 9.68 1.40 8.46
C PHE A 419 8.47 2.17 8.97
N LYS A 420 8.73 3.21 9.79
CA LYS A 420 7.73 4.25 10.03
C LYS A 420 7.71 5.19 8.83
N GLN A 421 6.58 5.29 8.16
CA GLN A 421 6.37 6.31 7.12
C GLN A 421 6.28 7.68 7.79
N ASN A 422 7.41 8.36 7.91
CA ASN A 422 7.46 9.77 8.30
C ASN A 422 7.04 10.64 7.11
N GLU A 423 6.60 11.87 7.38
CA GLU A 423 6.21 12.86 6.35
C GLU A 423 7.28 12.97 5.25
N GLY A 424 6.97 12.50 4.04
CA GLY A 424 7.82 12.60 2.84
C GLY A 424 8.46 11.30 2.35
N GLN A 425 8.36 10.18 3.08
CA GLN A 425 8.84 8.86 2.64
C GLN A 425 7.68 7.85 2.56
N PHE A 426 6.97 7.84 1.43
CA PHE A 426 5.89 6.89 1.17
C PHE A 426 6.29 5.96 0.04
N PHE A 427 6.30 4.65 0.30
CA PHE A 427 6.49 3.66 -0.75
C PHE A 427 5.32 3.68 -1.72
N THR A 428 5.59 3.52 -3.01
CA THR A 428 4.54 3.31 -4.01
C THR A 428 3.83 1.99 -3.68
N PRO A 429 2.50 2.00 -3.49
CA PRO A 429 1.73 0.78 -3.27
C PRO A 429 1.92 -0.23 -4.41
N VAL A 430 2.07 -1.52 -4.07
CA VAL A 430 2.17 -2.61 -5.06
C VAL A 430 1.00 -2.60 -6.07
N PRO A 431 -0.27 -2.34 -5.67
CA PRO A 431 -1.35 -2.20 -6.65
C PRO A 431 -1.12 -1.09 -7.68
N ILE A 432 -0.46 0.00 -7.32
CA ILE A 432 -0.17 1.10 -8.25
C ILE A 432 1.00 0.76 -9.17
N THR A 433 2.06 0.12 -8.67
CA THR A 433 3.15 -0.37 -9.52
C THR A 433 2.65 -1.41 -10.52
N ARG A 434 1.79 -2.34 -10.08
CA ARG A 434 1.15 -3.36 -10.92
C ARG A 434 0.23 -2.74 -11.98
N PHE A 435 -0.59 -1.77 -11.61
CA PHE A 435 -1.42 -0.99 -12.56
C PHE A 435 -0.56 -0.36 -13.66
N ILE A 436 0.52 0.32 -13.29
CA ILE A 436 1.41 0.99 -14.24
C ILE A 436 2.03 -0.03 -15.20
N TRP A 437 2.55 -1.16 -14.70
CA TRP A 437 3.12 -2.20 -15.55
C TRP A 437 2.11 -2.84 -16.50
N ASN A 438 0.90 -3.14 -16.02
CA ASN A 438 -0.17 -3.69 -16.86
C ASN A 438 -0.66 -2.71 -17.94
N SER A 439 -0.44 -1.40 -17.72
CA SER A 439 -0.78 -0.32 -18.66
C SER A 439 0.28 -0.12 -19.75
N LEU A 440 1.51 -0.59 -19.54
CA LEU A 440 2.60 -0.45 -20.50
C LEU A 440 2.50 -1.49 -21.64
N PRO A 441 2.94 -1.16 -22.86
CA PRO A 441 2.85 -2.05 -24.02
C PRO A 441 4.00 -3.09 -24.05
N VAL A 442 4.22 -3.80 -22.94
CA VAL A 442 5.36 -4.75 -22.77
C VAL A 442 5.38 -5.80 -23.88
N GLU A 443 4.22 -6.36 -24.24
CA GLU A 443 4.08 -7.35 -25.30
C GLU A 443 4.56 -6.83 -26.66
N LYS A 444 4.25 -5.56 -26.99
CA LYS A 444 4.70 -4.92 -28.23
C LYS A 444 6.21 -4.74 -28.24
N ILE A 445 6.79 -4.31 -27.11
CA ILE A 445 8.23 -4.11 -26.97
C ILE A 445 9.00 -5.44 -27.14
N LEU A 446 8.40 -6.56 -26.71
CA LEU A 446 8.97 -7.89 -26.90
C LEU A 446 8.91 -8.38 -28.37
N LYS A 447 8.02 -7.83 -29.20
CA LYS A 447 7.73 -8.30 -30.57
C LYS A 447 8.48 -7.55 -31.68
N THR A 448 9.11 -6.40 -31.39
CA THR A 448 9.74 -5.55 -32.41
C THR A 448 11.18 -5.95 -32.74
N GLU A 449 11.32 -6.66 -33.87
CA GLU A 449 12.48 -6.90 -34.77
C GLU A 449 13.52 -8.01 -34.48
N GLU A 450 14.07 -8.51 -35.61
CA GLU A 450 14.91 -9.70 -35.82
C GLU A 450 16.17 -9.74 -34.92
N GLY A 451 16.02 -10.33 -33.74
CA GLY A 451 17.10 -10.54 -32.77
C GLY A 451 16.60 -10.42 -31.34
N ALA A 452 15.79 -11.39 -30.91
CA ALA A 452 15.09 -11.48 -29.61
C ALA A 452 15.86 -10.89 -28.41
N GLY A 453 15.61 -9.61 -28.09
CA GLY A 453 16.12 -8.93 -26.90
C GLY A 453 14.98 -8.65 -25.91
N LEU A 454 15.20 -8.94 -24.63
CA LEU A 454 14.29 -8.56 -23.55
C LEU A 454 14.40 -7.05 -23.25
N PRO A 455 13.36 -6.38 -22.73
CA PRO A 455 13.36 -4.93 -22.54
C PRO A 455 14.34 -4.51 -21.43
N LYS A 456 15.13 -3.47 -21.67
CA LYS A 456 15.97 -2.83 -20.66
C LYS A 456 15.17 -1.81 -19.86
N ILE A 457 15.04 -2.04 -18.56
CA ILE A 457 14.16 -1.34 -17.62
C ILE A 457 14.99 -0.52 -16.64
N ILE A 458 14.54 0.70 -16.34
CA ILE A 458 15.11 1.50 -15.25
C ILE A 458 14.04 2.15 -14.36
N ASP A 459 14.33 2.16 -13.06
CA ASP A 459 13.74 3.09 -12.10
C ASP A 459 14.83 3.97 -11.49
N TYR A 460 14.80 5.27 -11.79
CA TYR A 460 15.82 6.23 -11.33
C TYR A 460 15.61 6.72 -9.88
N ALA A 461 14.57 6.21 -9.20
CA ALA A 461 14.19 6.56 -7.82
C ALA A 461 13.48 5.36 -7.18
N CYS A 462 14.19 4.22 -7.11
CA CYS A 462 13.53 2.92 -6.96
C CYS A 462 12.99 2.61 -5.56
N GLY A 463 13.40 3.34 -4.52
CA GLY A 463 12.93 3.11 -3.14
C GLY A 463 13.15 1.67 -2.70
N ALA A 464 12.07 1.00 -2.27
CA ALA A 464 12.09 -0.42 -1.88
C ALA A 464 12.10 -1.41 -3.07
N GLY A 465 12.06 -0.94 -4.31
CA GLY A 465 12.18 -1.78 -5.51
C GLY A 465 10.87 -2.31 -6.11
N HIS A 466 9.69 -1.90 -5.61
CA HIS A 466 8.39 -2.43 -6.07
C HIS A 466 8.15 -2.30 -7.59
N PHE A 467 8.61 -1.21 -8.21
CA PHE A 467 8.51 -1.07 -9.66
C PHE A 467 9.39 -2.09 -10.40
N LEU A 468 10.55 -2.44 -9.85
CA LEU A 468 11.47 -3.37 -10.51
C LEU A 468 11.01 -4.81 -10.34
N THR A 469 10.49 -5.18 -9.17
CA THR A 469 9.91 -6.51 -8.92
C THR A 469 8.66 -6.73 -9.78
N GLU A 470 7.72 -5.78 -9.82
CA GLU A 470 6.55 -5.84 -10.70
C GLU A 470 6.92 -5.84 -12.18
N GLY A 471 8.01 -5.15 -12.56
CA GLY A 471 8.51 -5.16 -13.93
C GLY A 471 9.04 -6.52 -14.35
N PHE A 472 9.79 -7.19 -13.46
CA PHE A 472 10.25 -8.56 -13.68
C PHE A 472 9.06 -9.51 -13.85
N GLU A 473 8.05 -9.42 -13.00
CA GLU A 473 6.84 -10.23 -13.11
C GLU A 473 6.04 -9.96 -14.39
N ALA A 474 5.85 -8.69 -14.76
CA ALA A 474 5.12 -8.31 -15.96
C ALA A 474 5.81 -8.84 -17.24
N VAL A 475 7.14 -8.72 -17.32
CA VAL A 475 7.91 -9.28 -18.44
C VAL A 475 7.86 -10.81 -18.43
N SER A 476 8.02 -11.44 -17.27
CA SER A 476 7.93 -12.90 -17.12
C SER A 476 6.57 -13.43 -17.58
N ALA A 477 5.47 -12.79 -17.18
CA ALA A 477 4.12 -13.13 -17.61
C ALA A 477 3.94 -12.99 -19.13
N CYS A 478 4.46 -11.91 -19.73
CA CYS A 478 4.38 -11.71 -21.18
C CYS A 478 5.22 -12.73 -21.96
N VAL A 479 6.39 -13.11 -21.46
CA VAL A 479 7.24 -14.14 -22.10
C VAL A 479 6.56 -15.50 -22.05
N LYS A 480 6.01 -15.89 -20.88
CA LYS A 480 5.23 -17.13 -20.74
C LYS A 480 3.99 -17.15 -21.63
N ALA A 481 3.32 -16.01 -21.81
CA ALA A 481 2.15 -15.91 -22.68
C ALA A 481 2.50 -16.07 -24.18
N ASN A 482 3.67 -15.57 -24.61
CA ASN A 482 4.14 -15.68 -26.00
C ASN A 482 4.74 -17.07 -26.33
N ASP A 483 5.36 -17.73 -25.37
CA ASP A 483 5.94 -19.07 -25.52
C ASP A 483 5.77 -19.84 -24.19
N GLY A 484 4.73 -20.69 -24.11
CA GLY A 484 4.31 -21.37 -22.88
C GLY A 484 5.34 -22.32 -22.26
N LEU A 485 6.45 -22.60 -22.96
CA LEU A 485 7.57 -23.41 -22.46
C LEU A 485 8.80 -22.57 -22.08
N ARG A 486 8.83 -21.27 -22.43
CA ARG A 486 9.97 -20.39 -22.18
C ARG A 486 9.83 -19.70 -20.83
N GLU A 487 10.69 -20.08 -19.89
CA GLU A 487 10.89 -19.31 -18.68
C GLU A 487 11.90 -18.19 -18.91
N LEU A 488 11.70 -17.08 -18.21
CA LEU A 488 12.63 -15.95 -18.25
C LEU A 488 13.94 -16.38 -17.59
N ASP A 489 15.05 -16.35 -18.34
CA ASP A 489 16.36 -16.62 -17.78
C ASP A 489 16.70 -15.61 -16.67
N ARG A 490 17.29 -16.07 -15.58
CA ARG A 490 17.75 -15.23 -14.47
C ARG A 490 18.75 -14.16 -14.94
N SER A 491 19.48 -14.42 -16.03
CA SER A 491 20.38 -13.45 -16.67
C SER A 491 19.67 -12.19 -17.20
N PHE A 492 18.34 -12.22 -17.38
CA PHE A 492 17.56 -11.03 -17.73
C PHE A 492 17.71 -9.95 -16.65
N ALA A 493 17.54 -10.31 -15.38
CA ALA A 493 17.61 -9.34 -14.30
C ALA A 493 18.98 -8.63 -14.30
N GLU A 494 20.06 -9.40 -14.46
CA GLU A 494 21.44 -8.90 -14.51
C GLU A 494 21.68 -7.89 -15.65
N ASN A 495 21.17 -8.15 -16.84
CA ASN A 495 21.49 -7.35 -18.02
C ASN A 495 20.49 -6.22 -18.29
N ASN A 496 19.28 -6.34 -17.74
CA ASN A 496 18.14 -5.53 -18.15
C ASN A 496 17.41 -4.80 -17.03
N ILE A 497 17.60 -5.13 -15.75
CA ILE A 497 16.91 -4.44 -14.64
C ILE A 497 17.87 -3.52 -13.89
N PHE A 498 17.52 -2.25 -13.79
CA PHE A 498 18.34 -1.20 -13.16
C PHE A 498 17.50 -0.32 -12.22
N GLY A 499 18.01 -0.08 -11.03
CA GLY A 499 17.44 0.82 -10.03
C GLY A 499 18.48 1.81 -9.52
N ILE A 500 18.09 3.05 -9.26
CA ILE A 500 18.94 4.04 -8.56
C ILE A 500 18.22 4.49 -7.30
N GLU A 501 18.91 4.45 -6.16
CA GLU A 501 18.38 4.92 -4.87
C GLU A 501 19.45 5.70 -4.10
N LYS A 502 19.04 6.85 -3.56
CA LYS A 502 19.92 7.80 -2.87
C LYS A 502 20.03 7.52 -1.36
N ASP A 503 19.07 6.82 -0.78
CA ASP A 503 19.14 6.31 0.59
C ASP A 503 19.82 4.93 0.59
N TYR A 504 20.94 4.85 1.31
CA TYR A 504 21.77 3.64 1.34
C TYR A 504 21.03 2.40 1.87
N ARG A 505 20.16 2.62 2.85
CA ARG A 505 19.38 1.54 3.44
C ARG A 505 18.30 1.07 2.47
N LEU A 506 17.59 1.98 1.81
CA LEU A 506 16.58 1.61 0.80
C LEU A 506 17.21 0.89 -0.40
N ALA A 507 18.43 1.26 -0.81
CA ALA A 507 19.16 0.54 -1.85
C ALA A 507 19.38 -0.95 -1.47
N ARG A 508 19.75 -1.24 -0.22
CA ARG A 508 19.88 -2.62 0.28
C ARG A 508 18.53 -3.34 0.34
N VAL A 509 17.48 -2.67 0.80
CA VAL A 509 16.12 -3.20 0.82
C VAL A 509 15.66 -3.58 -0.59
N SER A 510 15.87 -2.71 -1.57
CA SER A 510 15.53 -2.95 -2.98
C SER A 510 16.27 -4.17 -3.54
N LYS A 511 17.57 -4.30 -3.25
CA LYS A 511 18.35 -5.47 -3.68
C LYS A 511 17.83 -6.78 -3.06
N ILE A 512 17.47 -6.78 -1.77
CA ILE A 512 16.86 -7.95 -1.12
C ILE A 512 15.48 -8.24 -1.72
N SER A 513 14.65 -7.21 -1.94
CA SER A 513 13.32 -7.37 -2.54
C SER A 513 13.40 -8.06 -3.91
N LEU A 514 14.37 -7.67 -4.74
CA LEU A 514 14.65 -8.36 -6.01
C LEU A 514 14.98 -9.85 -5.81
N PHE A 515 15.79 -10.22 -4.80
CA PHE A 515 16.04 -11.64 -4.50
C PHE A 515 14.78 -12.38 -4.08
N MET A 516 13.94 -11.77 -3.23
CA MET A 516 12.70 -12.39 -2.76
C MET A 516 11.70 -12.66 -3.89
N HIS A 517 11.74 -11.87 -4.97
CA HIS A 517 10.88 -12.01 -6.15
C HIS A 517 11.57 -12.72 -7.33
N GLY A 518 12.74 -13.33 -7.13
CA GLY A 518 13.46 -14.10 -8.16
C GLY A 518 14.26 -13.27 -9.17
N ALA A 519 14.30 -11.94 -9.04
CA ALA A 519 15.04 -10.98 -9.87
C ALA A 519 16.40 -10.58 -9.26
N GLY A 520 16.97 -11.42 -8.40
CA GLY A 520 18.08 -11.09 -7.51
C GLY A 520 19.35 -10.54 -8.17
N GLU A 521 19.62 -10.87 -9.43
CA GLU A 521 20.78 -10.36 -10.17
C GLU A 521 20.60 -8.92 -10.69
N GLY A 522 19.42 -8.32 -10.53
CA GLY A 522 19.15 -6.93 -10.94
C GLY A 522 20.09 -5.89 -10.31
N ASN A 523 20.36 -4.80 -11.03
CA ASN A 523 21.37 -3.82 -10.64
C ASN A 523 20.76 -2.69 -9.81
N ILE A 524 21.05 -2.63 -8.51
CA ILE A 524 20.71 -1.49 -7.66
C ILE A 524 21.95 -0.63 -7.45
N ILE A 525 21.87 0.64 -7.84
CA ILE A 525 22.93 1.62 -7.72
C ILE A 525 22.59 2.55 -6.55
N PHE A 526 23.42 2.51 -5.51
CA PHE A 526 23.42 3.58 -4.51
C PHE A 526 23.98 4.86 -5.13
N GLY A 527 23.14 5.89 -5.29
CA GLY A 527 23.46 7.07 -6.08
C GLY A 527 22.33 8.09 -6.21
N ASP A 528 22.62 9.22 -6.86
CA ASP A 528 21.63 10.25 -7.18
C ASP A 528 20.99 9.93 -8.55
N GLY A 529 19.66 9.81 -8.60
CA GLY A 529 18.92 9.49 -9.84
C GLY A 529 19.10 10.50 -10.98
N LEU A 530 19.60 11.70 -10.67
CA LEU A 530 19.93 12.73 -11.66
C LEU A 530 21.31 12.53 -12.31
N GLU A 531 22.09 11.53 -11.92
CA GLU A 531 23.47 11.30 -12.35
C GLU A 531 23.61 10.13 -13.36
N ASN A 532 24.67 10.16 -14.18
CA ASN A 532 25.08 9.01 -14.99
C ASN A 532 26.17 8.18 -14.27
N TYR A 533 26.03 6.86 -14.35
CA TYR A 533 27.01 5.88 -13.83
C TYR A 533 27.48 4.96 -14.97
N PRO A 534 28.37 5.43 -15.87
CA PRO A 534 28.77 4.67 -17.06
C PRO A 534 29.44 3.33 -16.73
N ASP A 535 30.15 3.27 -15.61
CA ASP A 535 30.77 2.07 -15.02
C ASP A 535 29.73 1.04 -14.52
N LYS A 536 28.53 1.52 -14.17
CA LYS A 536 27.39 0.69 -13.75
C LYS A 536 26.31 0.58 -14.84
N ASN A 537 26.65 0.86 -16.10
CA ASN A 537 25.77 0.80 -17.27
C ASN A 537 24.54 1.74 -17.24
N ILE A 538 24.58 2.81 -16.43
CA ILE A 538 23.61 3.90 -16.49
C ILE A 538 24.14 4.97 -17.45
N LYS A 539 23.68 4.92 -18.70
CA LYS A 539 24.11 5.80 -19.80
C LYS A 539 22.89 6.43 -20.50
N PRO A 540 23.04 7.58 -21.16
CA PRO A 540 21.96 8.17 -21.95
C PRO A 540 21.50 7.27 -23.12
N ASN A 541 20.22 7.35 -23.49
CA ASN A 541 19.58 6.65 -24.61
C ASN A 541 19.76 5.11 -24.61
N THR A 542 19.74 4.45 -23.44
CA THR A 542 19.91 2.99 -23.36
C THR A 542 18.69 2.20 -22.93
N PHE A 543 17.65 2.84 -22.38
CA PHE A 543 16.54 2.14 -21.74
C PHE A 543 15.28 2.13 -22.61
N ASP A 544 14.55 1.01 -22.57
CA ASP A 544 13.30 0.76 -23.31
C ASP A 544 12.07 1.17 -22.51
N ILE A 545 12.16 1.01 -21.19
CA ILE A 545 11.09 1.29 -20.25
C ILE A 545 11.68 2.04 -19.07
N LEU A 546 11.07 3.19 -18.72
CA LEU A 546 11.35 3.92 -17.49
C LEU A 546 10.09 4.02 -16.66
N VAL A 547 10.13 3.48 -15.45
CA VAL A 547 9.07 3.60 -14.45
C VAL A 547 9.65 4.24 -13.21
N ALA A 548 8.96 5.21 -12.59
CA ALA A 548 9.48 5.83 -11.39
C ALA A 548 8.41 6.59 -10.59
N ASN A 549 8.67 6.72 -9.29
CA ASN A 549 8.04 7.68 -8.41
C ASN A 549 9.11 8.59 -7.78
N PRO A 550 9.61 9.60 -8.51
CA PRO A 550 10.66 10.49 -8.01
C PRO A 550 10.17 11.37 -6.84
N PRO A 551 11.08 11.90 -6.01
CA PRO A 551 10.72 12.74 -4.87
C PRO A 551 9.93 13.99 -5.29
N TYR A 552 8.86 14.28 -4.55
CA TYR A 552 8.03 15.46 -4.75
C TYR A 552 8.62 16.62 -3.96
N SER A 553 9.16 17.61 -4.66
CA SER A 553 9.62 18.87 -4.10
C SER A 553 10.57 18.82 -2.90
N VAL A 554 11.86 19.11 -3.12
CA VAL A 554 12.88 19.15 -2.04
C VAL A 554 13.35 20.58 -1.82
N SER A 555 13.00 21.17 -0.67
CA SER A 555 13.36 22.55 -0.34
C SER A 555 14.85 22.83 -0.45
N ALA A 556 15.21 23.90 -1.18
CA ALA A 556 16.58 24.39 -1.34
C ALA A 556 17.59 23.30 -1.77
N PHE A 557 17.20 22.39 -2.66
CA PHE A 557 18.06 21.27 -3.07
C PHE A 557 19.26 21.71 -3.94
N LYS A 558 19.12 22.77 -4.74
CA LYS A 558 20.10 23.17 -5.77
C LYS A 558 21.52 23.42 -5.20
N PRO A 559 21.74 24.13 -4.08
CA PRO A 559 23.07 24.29 -3.48
C PRO A 559 23.73 22.98 -3.03
N HIS A 560 22.94 21.94 -2.78
CA HIS A 560 23.40 20.64 -2.32
C HIS A 560 23.55 19.62 -3.46
N LEU A 561 23.08 19.95 -4.67
CA LEU A 561 23.18 19.12 -5.85
C LEU A 561 24.59 19.20 -6.46
N LYS A 562 25.28 18.06 -6.54
CA LYS A 562 26.64 17.94 -7.09
C LYS A 562 26.67 16.94 -8.24
N LEU A 563 26.38 17.42 -9.45
CA LEU A 563 26.45 16.61 -10.67
C LEU A 563 27.90 16.52 -11.18
N LYS A 564 28.31 15.33 -11.60
CA LYS A 564 29.64 14.97 -12.11
C LYS A 564 29.61 14.58 -13.58
N ASN A 565 28.69 13.71 -13.98
CA ASN A 565 28.61 13.09 -15.31
C ASN A 565 27.29 13.42 -16.03
N ASN A 566 26.54 14.42 -15.56
CA ASN A 566 25.28 14.84 -16.17
C ASN A 566 25.06 16.35 -16.05
N SER A 567 24.21 16.91 -16.91
CA SER A 567 23.80 18.31 -16.89
C SER A 567 22.32 18.45 -17.24
N PHE A 568 21.71 19.55 -16.80
CA PHE A 568 20.29 19.83 -16.98
C PHE A 568 20.10 21.29 -17.37
N SER A 569 19.36 21.51 -18.45
CA SER A 569 18.99 22.86 -18.90
C SER A 569 17.99 23.53 -17.95
N ILE A 570 17.09 22.74 -17.35
CA ILE A 570 16.07 23.25 -16.41
C ILE A 570 16.72 23.78 -15.12
N LEU A 571 17.87 23.24 -14.72
CA LEU A 571 18.55 23.62 -13.47
C LEU A 571 18.88 25.12 -13.41
N ASP A 572 19.12 25.77 -14.55
CA ASP A 572 19.42 27.20 -14.64
C ASP A 572 18.19 28.08 -14.34
N THR A 573 16.98 27.55 -14.51
CA THR A 573 15.71 28.25 -14.24
C THR A 573 15.27 28.17 -12.77
N ILE A 574 15.87 27.27 -12.00
CA ILE A 574 15.54 27.03 -10.59
C ILE A 574 16.36 27.97 -9.70
N SER A 575 15.69 28.66 -8.78
CA SER A 575 16.38 29.53 -7.80
C SER A 575 17.13 28.69 -6.75
N ASN A 576 18.11 29.27 -6.05
CA ASN A 576 18.85 28.54 -5.00
C ASN A 576 17.96 28.10 -3.82
N ASN A 577 16.83 28.78 -3.60
CA ASN A 577 15.83 28.43 -2.59
C ASN A 577 14.68 27.61 -3.18
N GLY A 578 14.75 27.26 -4.46
CA GLY A 578 13.72 26.51 -5.18
C GLY A 578 13.55 25.11 -4.61
N SER A 579 12.33 24.59 -4.70
CA SER A 579 11.99 23.27 -4.22
C SER A 579 11.61 22.30 -5.34
N GLU A 580 11.57 22.74 -6.59
CA GLU A 580 11.01 22.05 -7.76
C GLU A 580 11.95 21.01 -8.42
N ILE A 581 12.52 20.09 -7.63
CA ILE A 581 13.45 19.04 -8.10
C ILE A 581 12.81 18.08 -9.12
N GLU A 582 11.49 17.87 -9.03
CA GLU A 582 10.73 17.01 -9.93
C GLU A 582 10.84 17.44 -11.41
N THR A 583 11.10 18.73 -11.66
CA THR A 583 11.29 19.24 -13.02
C THR A 583 12.58 18.70 -13.67
N LEU A 584 13.62 18.42 -12.88
CA LEU A 584 14.86 17.81 -13.36
C LEU A 584 14.66 16.33 -13.69
N PHE A 585 13.86 15.62 -12.89
CA PHE A 585 13.50 14.24 -13.18
C PHE A 585 12.67 14.11 -14.47
N VAL A 586 11.87 15.11 -14.83
CA VAL A 586 11.19 15.16 -16.14
C VAL A 586 12.18 15.27 -17.30
N GLU A 587 13.17 16.16 -17.22
CA GLU A 587 14.26 16.22 -18.22
C GLU A 587 15.09 14.93 -18.24
N ARG A 588 15.26 14.27 -17.09
CA ARG A 588 16.00 13.01 -16.99
C ARG A 588 15.36 11.87 -17.80
N ILE A 589 14.03 11.85 -17.95
CA ILE A 589 13.33 10.82 -18.74
C ILE A 589 13.84 10.83 -20.19
N SER A 590 13.94 12.01 -20.82
CA SER A 590 14.36 12.12 -22.23
C SER A 590 15.84 11.79 -22.44
N GLN A 591 16.67 12.00 -21.42
CA GLN A 591 18.10 11.66 -21.47
C GLN A 591 18.34 10.15 -21.45
N LEU A 592 17.56 9.38 -20.67
CA LEU A 592 17.80 7.94 -20.46
C LEU A 592 17.16 7.04 -21.52
N LEU A 593 15.98 7.42 -22.02
CA LEU A 593 15.18 6.58 -22.90
C LEU A 593 15.68 6.56 -24.34
N LYS A 594 15.67 5.38 -24.97
CA LYS A 594 15.96 5.22 -26.40
C LYS A 594 14.79 5.72 -27.27
N PRO A 595 14.96 5.91 -28.58
CA PRO A 595 13.86 6.18 -29.50
C PRO A 595 12.76 5.11 -29.43
N ASN A 596 11.48 5.52 -29.51
CA ASN A 596 10.29 4.66 -29.32
C ASN A 596 10.15 3.99 -27.94
N ALA A 597 11.03 4.29 -26.99
CA ALA A 597 10.90 3.80 -25.62
C ALA A 597 9.72 4.47 -24.89
N VAL A 598 9.26 3.83 -23.82
CA VAL A 598 8.08 4.27 -23.07
C VAL A 598 8.45 4.65 -21.64
N ALA A 599 7.71 5.61 -21.08
CA ALA A 599 7.82 6.00 -19.68
C ALA A 599 6.46 5.97 -19.00
N ALA A 600 6.43 5.57 -17.73
CA ALA A 600 5.30 5.80 -16.84
C ALA A 600 5.80 6.35 -15.50
N VAL A 601 5.59 7.65 -15.27
CA VAL A 601 6.18 8.36 -14.11
C VAL A 601 5.09 9.05 -13.31
N ILE A 602 5.15 8.89 -11.98
CA ILE A 602 4.26 9.56 -11.03
C ILE A 602 4.86 10.92 -10.68
N LEU A 603 4.09 12.00 -10.83
CA LEU A 603 4.53 13.37 -10.56
C LEU A 603 3.44 14.16 -9.81
N PRO A 604 3.78 15.25 -9.10
CA PRO A 604 2.78 16.18 -8.59
C PRO A 604 1.95 16.77 -9.74
N SER A 605 0.64 16.92 -9.54
CA SER A 605 -0.27 17.50 -10.55
C SER A 605 0.12 18.91 -11.00
N SER A 606 0.88 19.64 -10.19
CA SER A 606 1.43 20.96 -10.53
C SER A 606 2.34 20.96 -11.77
N ILE A 607 2.90 19.80 -12.16
CA ILE A 607 3.72 19.68 -13.39
C ILE A 607 2.93 20.07 -14.65
N LEU A 608 1.59 19.97 -14.61
CA LEU A 608 0.73 20.23 -15.75
C LEU A 608 0.41 21.72 -15.95
N ASN A 609 0.37 22.53 -14.88
CA ASN A 609 -0.22 23.88 -14.94
C ASN A 609 0.51 24.98 -14.17
N LYS A 610 1.48 24.67 -13.30
CA LYS A 610 2.15 25.68 -12.47
C LYS A 610 3.00 26.61 -13.34
N GLU A 611 2.92 27.91 -13.07
CA GLU A 611 3.41 28.98 -13.97
C GLU A 611 4.86 29.43 -13.72
N ASN A 612 5.60 28.79 -12.81
CA ASN A 612 7.02 29.15 -12.68
C ASN A 612 7.81 28.71 -13.93
N GLU A 613 8.98 29.32 -14.15
CA GLU A 613 9.79 29.05 -15.34
C GLU A 613 10.22 27.58 -15.45
N SER A 614 10.58 26.94 -14.34
CA SER A 614 11.03 25.54 -14.33
C SER A 614 9.92 24.54 -14.68
N PHE A 615 8.68 24.72 -14.22
CA PHE A 615 7.54 23.91 -14.63
C PHE A 615 7.15 24.18 -16.09
N ILE A 616 7.34 25.40 -16.59
CA ILE A 616 7.20 25.68 -18.03
C ILE A 616 8.24 24.87 -18.80
N CYS A 617 9.53 24.97 -18.48
CA CYS A 617 10.60 24.23 -19.16
C CYS A 617 10.45 22.71 -19.05
N ALA A 618 9.94 22.18 -17.94
CA ALA A 618 9.63 20.75 -17.80
C ALA A 618 8.56 20.31 -18.81
N ARG A 619 7.47 21.09 -18.97
CA ARG A 619 6.44 20.82 -19.98
C ARG A 619 6.99 20.93 -21.40
N GLU A 620 7.88 21.88 -21.65
CA GLU A 620 8.58 21.94 -22.92
C GLU A 620 9.39 20.69 -23.21
N SER A 621 10.10 20.17 -22.21
CA SER A 621 10.86 18.92 -22.33
C SER A 621 9.94 17.73 -22.65
N ILE A 622 8.75 17.65 -22.02
CA ILE A 622 7.76 16.62 -22.34
C ILE A 622 7.31 16.74 -23.80
N LEU A 623 6.80 17.91 -24.20
CA LEU A 623 6.22 18.12 -25.53
C LEU A 623 7.24 17.94 -26.67
N LYS A 624 8.50 18.35 -26.45
CA LYS A 624 9.58 18.24 -27.45
C LYS A 624 10.04 16.80 -27.68
N ASN A 625 9.95 15.93 -26.67
CA ASN A 625 10.57 14.61 -26.70
C ASN A 625 9.57 13.45 -26.73
N PHE A 626 8.31 13.67 -26.35
CA PHE A 626 7.34 12.59 -26.14
C PHE A 626 5.96 12.87 -26.73
N LYS A 627 5.30 11.79 -27.15
CA LYS A 627 3.85 11.70 -27.28
C LYS A 627 3.24 11.43 -25.91
N ILE A 628 2.17 12.14 -25.56
CA ILE A 628 1.43 11.92 -24.32
C ILE A 628 0.29 10.94 -24.59
N ARG A 629 0.47 9.66 -24.23
CA ARG A 629 -0.52 8.61 -24.52
C ARG A 629 -1.68 8.62 -23.52
N ALA A 630 -1.36 8.78 -22.25
CA ALA A 630 -2.37 8.93 -21.21
C ALA A 630 -1.90 9.79 -20.03
N ILE A 631 -2.86 10.41 -19.34
CA ILE A 631 -2.67 11.09 -18.05
C ILE A 631 -3.70 10.52 -17.07
N VAL A 632 -3.23 9.93 -15.97
CA VAL A 632 -4.09 9.44 -14.89
C VAL A 632 -4.04 10.42 -13.73
N LEU A 633 -5.16 11.03 -13.37
CA LEU A 633 -5.31 11.94 -12.23
C LEU A 633 -5.61 11.11 -10.98
N MET A 634 -4.70 11.13 -10.02
CA MET A 634 -4.79 10.38 -8.77
C MET A 634 -5.21 11.28 -7.61
N GLY A 635 -6.13 10.78 -6.79
CA GLY A 635 -6.61 11.48 -5.60
C GLY A 635 -5.57 11.54 -4.47
N ASN A 636 -5.75 12.48 -3.53
CA ASN A 636 -4.85 12.73 -2.41
C ASN A 636 -4.63 11.54 -1.45
N LYS A 637 -5.46 10.49 -1.52
CA LYS A 637 -5.31 9.27 -0.69
C LYS A 637 -4.52 8.14 -1.35
N THR A 638 -4.17 8.28 -2.63
CA THR A 638 -3.47 7.24 -3.39
C THR A 638 -2.17 6.82 -2.70
N PHE A 639 -1.41 7.79 -2.17
CA PHE A 639 -0.13 7.60 -1.49
C PHE A 639 -0.19 7.91 0.01
N GLY A 640 -1.34 7.65 0.65
CA GLY A 640 -1.50 7.84 2.10
C GLY A 640 -1.67 9.30 2.54
N ALA A 641 -0.86 9.75 3.50
CA ALA A 641 -1.08 11.01 4.24
C ALA A 641 -0.44 12.27 3.63
N THR A 642 0.18 12.19 2.45
CA THR A 642 0.85 13.34 1.80
C THR A 642 -0.10 14.47 1.44
N GLY A 643 -1.38 14.18 1.20
CA GLY A 643 -2.40 15.17 0.80
C GLY A 643 -2.20 15.75 -0.61
N THR A 644 -1.13 15.37 -1.32
CA THR A 644 -0.77 15.91 -2.63
C THR A 644 -1.47 15.14 -3.74
N ASN A 645 -2.21 15.86 -4.60
CA ASN A 645 -2.75 15.29 -5.83
C ASN A 645 -1.63 15.02 -6.82
N THR A 646 -1.59 13.81 -7.34
CA THR A 646 -0.53 13.31 -8.22
C THR A 646 -1.11 12.92 -9.57
N VAL A 647 -0.25 12.80 -10.57
CA VAL A 647 -0.59 12.33 -11.90
C VAL A 647 0.37 11.23 -12.33
N VAL A 648 -0.12 10.25 -13.08
CA VAL A 648 0.74 9.29 -13.79
C VAL A 648 0.78 9.71 -15.26
N LEU A 649 1.97 10.02 -15.76
CA LEU A 649 2.19 10.35 -17.17
C LEU A 649 2.66 9.12 -17.92
N PHE A 650 1.89 8.69 -18.93
CA PHE A 650 2.29 7.64 -19.87
C PHE A 650 2.81 8.28 -21.16
N LEU A 651 4.12 8.17 -21.37
CA LEU A 651 4.86 8.85 -22.42
C LEU A 651 5.48 7.84 -23.40
N GLU A 652 5.53 8.21 -24.67
CA GLU A 652 6.26 7.46 -25.70
C GLU A 652 7.24 8.40 -26.39
N LYS A 653 8.54 8.06 -26.35
CA LYS A 653 9.58 8.90 -26.93
C LYS A 653 9.44 8.91 -28.45
N TYR A 654 9.59 10.08 -29.08
CA TYR A 654 9.57 10.17 -30.54
C TYR A 654 10.65 9.27 -31.16
N ASN A 655 10.36 8.77 -32.35
CA ASN A 655 11.34 8.06 -33.17
C ASN A 655 12.38 9.07 -33.66
N GLU A 656 13.63 8.93 -33.25
CA GLU A 656 14.75 9.80 -33.60
C GLU A 656 16.03 8.94 -33.80
N PRO A 657 16.99 9.32 -34.66
CA PRO A 657 17.03 10.50 -35.53
C PRO A 657 16.20 10.38 -36.83
N PRO A 658 15.83 11.50 -37.49
CA PRO A 658 16.07 12.90 -37.08
C PRO A 658 15.19 13.33 -35.90
N LYS A 659 15.56 14.38 -35.16
CA LYS A 659 14.74 14.86 -34.05
C LYS A 659 13.47 15.51 -34.58
N LYS A 660 12.31 15.18 -34.00
CA LYS A 660 11.02 15.79 -34.37
C LYS A 660 11.03 17.32 -34.21
N ALA A 661 11.78 17.83 -33.24
CA ALA A 661 11.95 19.27 -33.05
C ALA A 661 12.61 19.98 -34.24
N ASP A 662 13.61 19.34 -34.87
CA ASP A 662 14.32 19.92 -36.01
C ASP A 662 13.41 19.93 -37.25
N LEU A 663 12.67 18.83 -37.48
CA LEU A 663 11.67 18.75 -38.56
C LEU A 663 10.57 19.82 -38.43
N ILE A 664 10.11 20.05 -37.19
CA ILE A 664 9.09 21.07 -36.92
C ILE A 664 9.63 22.48 -37.16
N GLU A 665 10.91 22.74 -36.85
CA GLU A 665 11.54 24.04 -37.14
C GLU A 665 11.55 24.34 -38.63
N ASP A 666 11.88 23.35 -39.48
CA ASP A 666 11.83 23.50 -40.94
C ASP A 666 10.41 23.85 -41.42
N SER A 667 9.38 23.15 -40.91
CA SER A 667 7.97 23.43 -41.22
C SER A 667 7.56 24.86 -40.83
N ILE A 668 7.99 25.33 -39.66
CA ILE A 668 7.68 26.68 -39.19
C ILE A 668 8.40 27.73 -40.04
N ASP A 669 9.67 27.48 -40.40
CA ASP A 669 10.40 28.39 -41.28
C ASP A 669 9.77 28.47 -42.67
N ALA A 670 9.29 27.36 -43.22
CA ALA A 670 8.54 27.37 -44.47
C ALA A 670 7.28 28.24 -44.39
N VAL A 671 6.50 28.12 -43.29
CA VAL A 671 5.31 28.93 -43.06
C VAL A 671 5.65 30.42 -42.90
N PHE A 672 6.61 30.76 -42.02
CA PHE A 672 6.96 32.16 -41.73
C PHE A 672 7.67 32.87 -42.87
N ASN A 673 8.31 32.13 -43.78
CA ASN A 673 8.92 32.67 -45.00
C ASN A 673 7.95 32.71 -46.19
N GLY A 674 6.70 32.24 -46.04
CA GLY A 674 5.70 32.25 -47.11
C GLY A 674 6.05 31.31 -48.27
N CYS A 675 6.69 30.18 -47.98
CA CYS A 675 6.99 29.15 -48.97
C CYS A 675 5.71 28.48 -49.48
N ASN A 676 5.77 27.82 -50.65
CA ASN A 676 4.66 27.00 -51.13
C ASN A 676 4.58 25.70 -50.30
N LEU A 677 3.45 25.49 -49.62
CA LEU A 677 3.23 24.36 -48.70
C LEU A 677 2.47 23.19 -49.35
N ASP A 678 2.11 23.27 -50.63
CA ASP A 678 1.33 22.23 -51.30
C ASP A 678 2.06 20.88 -51.34
N GLY A 679 1.38 19.84 -50.85
CA GLY A 679 1.91 18.48 -50.76
C GLY A 679 2.77 18.19 -49.51
N TRP A 680 2.95 19.18 -48.63
CA TRP A 680 3.72 19.04 -47.39
C TRP A 680 2.82 19.02 -46.15
N GLU A 681 3.28 18.35 -45.07
CA GLU A 681 2.60 18.30 -43.77
C GLU A 681 2.37 19.72 -43.19
N ASP A 682 3.28 20.65 -43.52
CA ASP A 682 3.28 22.06 -43.14
C ASP A 682 1.94 22.75 -43.41
N LYS A 683 1.29 22.42 -44.54
CA LYS A 683 -0.02 22.99 -44.90
C LYS A 683 -1.10 22.55 -43.91
N ALA A 684 -1.13 21.27 -43.57
CA ALA A 684 -2.10 20.73 -42.61
C ALA A 684 -1.88 21.30 -41.20
N ILE A 685 -0.62 21.51 -40.82
CA ILE A 685 -0.27 22.17 -39.55
C ILE A 685 -0.81 23.60 -39.54
N LEU A 686 -0.52 24.40 -40.58
CA LEU A 686 -0.98 25.79 -40.67
C LEU A 686 -2.51 25.89 -40.64
N GLU A 687 -3.22 25.13 -41.49
CA GLU A 687 -4.68 25.15 -41.57
C GLU A 687 -5.33 24.80 -40.22
N GLN A 688 -4.82 23.78 -39.53
CA GLN A 688 -5.35 23.40 -38.22
C GLN A 688 -4.97 24.39 -37.12
N TYR A 689 -3.79 25.00 -37.19
CA TYR A 689 -3.37 26.04 -36.26
C TYR A 689 -4.27 27.27 -36.37
N LEU A 690 -4.52 27.74 -37.59
CA LEU A 690 -5.41 28.85 -37.90
C LEU A 690 -6.84 28.60 -37.39
N LYS A 691 -7.35 27.39 -37.62
CA LYS A 691 -8.64 26.96 -37.04
C LYS A 691 -8.62 26.97 -35.50
N LYS A 692 -7.50 26.59 -34.88
CA LYS A 692 -7.39 26.55 -33.41
C LYS A 692 -7.36 27.94 -32.78
N ILE A 693 -6.72 28.91 -33.42
CA ILE A 693 -6.66 30.29 -32.94
C ILE A 693 -7.83 31.16 -33.44
N ASP A 694 -8.70 30.62 -34.28
CA ASP A 694 -9.84 31.31 -34.91
C ASP A 694 -9.42 32.52 -35.77
N VAL A 695 -8.45 32.31 -36.66
CA VAL A 695 -7.93 33.34 -37.57
C VAL A 695 -8.00 32.83 -39.01
N SER A 696 -8.48 33.66 -39.94
CA SER A 696 -8.52 33.31 -41.37
C SER A 696 -7.14 33.35 -42.02
N SER A 697 -6.95 32.55 -43.07
CA SER A 697 -5.68 32.53 -43.83
C SER A 697 -5.30 33.90 -44.37
N GLU A 698 -6.27 34.67 -44.90
CA GLU A 698 -6.02 36.03 -45.42
C GLU A 698 -5.49 36.99 -44.34
N VAL A 699 -6.04 36.93 -43.12
CA VAL A 699 -5.60 37.76 -42.01
C VAL A 699 -4.19 37.36 -41.55
N TYR A 700 -3.92 36.06 -41.50
CA TYR A 700 -2.60 35.55 -41.08
C TYR A 700 -1.51 35.83 -42.13
N GLU A 701 -1.82 35.73 -43.42
CA GLU A 701 -0.90 36.11 -44.51
C GLU A 701 -0.51 37.58 -44.43
N ARG A 702 -1.48 38.48 -44.19
CA ARG A 702 -1.22 39.92 -43.97
C ARG A 702 -0.35 40.17 -42.73
N PHE A 703 -0.48 39.33 -41.70
CA PHE A 703 0.39 39.37 -40.52
C PHE A 703 1.83 38.94 -40.87
N LEU A 704 2.00 37.84 -41.61
CA LEU A 704 3.32 37.35 -42.03
C LEU A 704 4.05 38.37 -42.92
N SER A 705 3.34 39.00 -43.85
CA SER A 705 3.88 40.02 -44.76
C SER A 705 4.05 41.41 -44.12
N GLU A 706 3.70 41.58 -42.84
CA GLU A 706 3.75 42.86 -42.11
C GLU A 706 2.95 43.99 -42.80
N ALA A 707 1.81 43.66 -43.42
CA ALA A 707 1.07 44.57 -44.30
C ALA A 707 0.16 45.58 -43.57
N VAL A 708 0.03 45.49 -42.24
CA VAL A 708 -0.91 46.32 -41.45
C VAL A 708 -0.14 47.12 -40.40
N ASP A 709 -0.31 48.44 -40.41
CA ASP A 709 0.25 49.27 -39.35
C ASP A 709 -0.41 48.98 -38.00
N ILE A 710 0.32 49.14 -36.90
CA ILE A 710 -0.20 48.91 -35.54
C ILE A 710 -1.48 49.72 -35.21
N GLY A 711 -1.67 50.88 -35.85
CA GLY A 711 -2.87 51.71 -35.69
C GLY A 711 -4.14 51.03 -36.19
N ASP A 712 -4.01 50.22 -37.25
CA ASP A 712 -5.12 49.74 -38.09
C ASP A 712 -5.39 48.24 -37.89
N ILE A 713 -4.84 47.65 -36.81
CA ILE A 713 -5.13 46.27 -36.40
C ILE A 713 -6.53 46.22 -35.77
N GLU A 714 -7.46 45.58 -36.46
CA GLU A 714 -8.86 45.42 -36.06
C GLU A 714 -9.24 43.97 -35.71
N ASP A 715 -8.44 42.99 -36.16
CA ASP A 715 -8.68 41.58 -35.90
C ASP A 715 -8.64 41.27 -34.39
N LYS A 716 -9.63 40.50 -33.90
CA LYS A 716 -9.81 40.25 -32.47
C LYS A 716 -8.61 39.52 -31.84
N TYR A 717 -7.97 38.61 -32.57
CA TYR A 717 -6.84 37.84 -32.07
C TYR A 717 -5.59 38.72 -31.98
N PHE A 718 -5.25 39.45 -33.05
CA PHE A 718 -4.09 40.33 -33.09
C PHE A 718 -4.23 41.61 -32.26
N LEU A 719 -5.46 42.06 -31.99
CA LEU A 719 -5.75 43.19 -31.12
C LEU A 719 -5.29 42.92 -29.68
N LYS A 720 -5.51 41.71 -29.15
CA LYS A 720 -5.02 41.31 -27.82
C LYS A 720 -3.51 41.48 -27.70
N TYR A 721 -2.78 41.08 -28.74
CA TYR A 721 -1.33 41.28 -28.79
C TYR A 721 -0.93 42.76 -28.82
N LYS A 722 -1.69 43.61 -29.53
CA LYS A 722 -1.42 45.05 -29.61
C LYS A 722 -1.56 45.68 -28.23
N GLU A 723 -2.64 45.37 -27.53
CA GLU A 723 -2.88 45.85 -26.17
C GLU A 723 -1.77 45.40 -25.22
N ALA A 724 -1.41 44.11 -25.24
CA ALA A 724 -0.32 43.58 -24.43
C ALA A 724 1.04 44.22 -24.74
N PHE A 725 1.37 44.39 -26.03
CA PHE A 725 2.62 45.02 -26.48
C PHE A 725 2.74 46.48 -26.01
N LEU A 726 1.66 47.26 -26.11
CA LEU A 726 1.60 48.65 -25.64
C LEU A 726 1.65 48.73 -24.11
N ALA A 727 1.17 47.70 -23.41
CA ALA A 727 1.23 47.63 -21.96
C ALA A 727 2.63 47.35 -21.39
N LEU A 728 3.56 46.77 -22.19
CA LEU A 728 4.92 46.43 -21.77
C LEU A 728 5.70 47.65 -21.24
N SER A 729 6.39 47.50 -20.11
CA SER A 729 7.22 48.56 -19.51
C SER A 729 8.25 49.10 -20.50
N LYS A 730 8.94 48.22 -21.24
CA LYS A 730 9.91 48.59 -22.27
C LYS A 730 9.30 49.46 -23.37
N THR A 731 8.07 49.15 -23.79
CA THR A 731 7.35 49.94 -24.81
C THR A 731 6.95 51.31 -24.27
N LYS A 732 6.39 51.35 -23.06
CA LYS A 732 6.03 52.60 -22.36
C LYS A 732 7.23 53.50 -22.12
N GLU A 733 8.36 52.94 -21.68
CA GLU A 733 9.61 53.68 -21.48
C GLU A 733 10.13 54.25 -22.79
N LYS A 734 10.13 53.44 -23.85
CA LYS A 734 10.55 53.88 -25.18
C LYS A 734 9.70 55.04 -25.70
N GLN A 735 8.39 54.98 -25.52
CA GLN A 735 7.47 56.08 -25.87
C GLN A 735 7.73 57.36 -25.06
N LYS A 736 8.22 57.24 -23.82
CA LYS A 736 8.60 58.38 -22.96
C LYS A 736 9.98 58.96 -23.27
N GLN A 737 10.81 58.31 -24.09
CA GLN A 737 12.14 58.82 -24.42
C GLN A 737 12.05 60.10 -25.27
N LYS A 738 12.83 61.13 -24.91
CA LYS A 738 12.91 62.39 -25.67
C LYS A 738 13.32 62.19 -27.14
N THR A 739 14.11 61.17 -27.44
CA THR A 739 14.53 60.80 -28.80
C THR A 739 13.37 60.24 -29.62
N PHE A 740 12.45 59.48 -29.00
CA PHE A 740 11.25 58.96 -29.64
C PHE A 740 10.24 60.09 -29.92
N GLY A 741 10.01 60.98 -28.95
CA GLY A 741 9.11 62.12 -29.12
C GLY A 741 9.55 63.17 -30.15
N LYS A 742 10.83 63.15 -30.60
CA LYS A 742 11.35 63.99 -31.69
C LYS A 742 11.05 63.45 -33.09
N LEU A 743 10.62 62.19 -33.21
CA LEU A 743 10.23 61.58 -34.49
C LEU A 743 8.86 62.10 -34.92
N SER A 744 8.61 62.17 -36.23
CA SER A 744 7.26 62.44 -36.76
C SER A 744 6.29 61.31 -36.38
N GLU A 745 4.98 61.58 -36.31
CA GLU A 745 3.97 60.55 -35.99
C GLU A 745 4.07 59.33 -36.92
N LYS A 746 4.37 59.56 -38.21
CA LYS A 746 4.58 58.51 -39.20
C LYS A 746 5.80 57.63 -38.87
N GLU A 747 6.90 58.21 -38.41
CA GLU A 747 8.11 57.49 -38.01
C GLU A 747 7.91 56.74 -36.68
N GLN A 748 7.19 57.33 -35.73
CA GLN A 748 6.81 56.68 -34.47
C GLN A 748 5.94 55.44 -34.74
N LYS A 749 4.90 55.58 -35.57
CA LYS A 749 4.01 54.48 -35.96
C LYS A 749 4.78 53.36 -36.67
N LYS A 750 5.67 53.69 -37.60
CA LYS A 750 6.52 52.72 -38.31
C LYS A 750 7.45 51.96 -37.36
N LEU A 751 8.07 52.66 -36.41
CA LEU A 751 8.98 52.05 -35.43
C LEU A 751 8.25 51.15 -34.42
N LEU A 752 7.04 51.54 -34.00
CA LEU A 752 6.19 50.72 -33.13
C LEU A 752 5.65 49.50 -33.87
N THR A 753 5.22 49.65 -35.12
CA THR A 753 4.76 48.54 -35.99
C THR A 753 5.85 47.48 -36.15
N LYS A 754 7.09 47.89 -36.46
CA LYS A 754 8.22 46.95 -36.56
C LYS A 754 8.46 46.18 -35.26
N GLN A 755 8.42 46.86 -34.10
CA GLN A 755 8.62 46.21 -32.80
C GLN A 755 7.47 45.31 -32.39
N TYR A 756 6.24 45.70 -32.73
CA TYR A 756 5.05 44.88 -32.54
C TYR A 756 5.18 43.57 -33.31
N TYR A 757 5.48 43.61 -34.61
CA TYR A 757 5.66 42.39 -35.39
C TYR A 757 6.81 41.53 -34.87
N GLN A 758 7.94 42.11 -34.46
CA GLN A 758 9.03 41.35 -33.81
C GLN A 758 8.58 40.65 -32.52
N TYR A 759 7.75 41.32 -31.72
CA TYR A 759 7.20 40.76 -30.48
C TYR A 759 6.19 39.63 -30.77
N VAL A 760 5.23 39.86 -31.66
CA VAL A 760 4.16 38.90 -31.96
C VAL A 760 4.68 37.71 -32.76
N LYS A 761 5.52 37.91 -33.78
CA LYS A 761 6.12 36.80 -34.56
C LYS A 761 6.91 35.85 -33.67
N LYS A 762 7.60 36.35 -32.63
CA LYS A 762 8.32 35.47 -31.69
C LYS A 762 7.34 34.54 -30.93
N ILE A 763 6.23 35.08 -30.44
CA ILE A 763 5.23 34.31 -29.69
C ILE A 763 4.46 33.35 -30.61
N GLU A 764 4.05 33.82 -31.79
CA GLU A 764 3.34 32.98 -32.77
C GLU A 764 4.21 31.84 -33.29
N ARG A 765 5.51 32.10 -33.54
CA ARG A 765 6.46 31.06 -33.95
C ARG A 765 6.59 29.98 -32.89
N GLU A 766 6.62 30.38 -31.61
CA GLU A 766 6.64 29.46 -30.49
C GLU A 766 5.32 28.68 -30.34
N LYS A 767 4.17 29.35 -30.43
CA LYS A 767 2.86 28.69 -30.37
C LYS A 767 2.68 27.66 -31.47
N MET A 768 3.00 28.03 -32.71
CA MET A 768 2.94 27.12 -33.85
C MET A 768 3.88 25.93 -33.64
N LYS A 769 5.09 26.14 -33.10
CA LYS A 769 6.00 25.04 -32.73
C LYS A 769 5.35 24.02 -31.82
N TYR A 770 4.80 24.47 -30.70
CA TYR A 770 4.19 23.55 -29.74
C TYR A 770 2.87 22.98 -30.23
N PHE A 771 2.14 23.69 -31.09
CA PHE A 771 0.99 23.16 -31.80
C PHE A 771 1.39 22.01 -32.73
N SER A 772 2.45 22.16 -33.52
CA SER A 772 2.98 21.11 -34.42
C SER A 772 3.41 19.85 -33.68
N PHE A 773 3.79 19.94 -32.40
CA PHE A 773 4.06 18.74 -31.60
C PHE A 773 2.78 17.97 -31.26
N VAL A 774 1.62 18.62 -31.12
CA VAL A 774 0.41 18.03 -30.52
C VAL A 774 -0.82 17.95 -31.44
N TYR A 775 -0.76 18.52 -32.66
CA TYR A 775 -1.92 18.76 -33.50
C TYR A 775 -2.65 17.49 -33.96
N ASP A 776 -1.91 16.39 -34.14
CA ASP A 776 -2.37 15.08 -34.59
C ASP A 776 -2.50 14.07 -33.44
N GLN A 777 -2.20 14.46 -32.20
CA GLN A 777 -2.18 13.56 -31.05
C GLN A 777 -3.55 13.45 -30.35
N ARG A 778 -3.80 12.25 -29.84
CA ARG A 778 -4.91 11.90 -28.95
C ARG A 778 -4.33 11.43 -27.62
N THR A 779 -4.95 11.87 -26.52
CA THR A 779 -4.53 11.55 -25.16
C THR A 779 -5.73 11.04 -24.37
N LEU A 780 -5.56 9.88 -23.72
CA LEU A 780 -6.53 9.34 -22.76
C LEU A 780 -6.37 10.03 -21.40
N ILE A 781 -7.46 10.56 -20.86
CA ILE A 781 -7.53 11.07 -19.51
C ILE A 781 -8.29 10.05 -18.66
N VAL A 782 -7.68 9.64 -17.55
CA VAL A 782 -8.33 8.85 -16.51
C VAL A 782 -8.39 9.72 -15.25
N ALA A 783 -9.55 9.81 -14.60
CA ALA A 783 -9.74 10.61 -13.41
C ALA A 783 -10.31 9.75 -12.28
N ALA A 784 -9.54 9.64 -11.19
CA ALA A 784 -10.06 9.07 -9.95
C ALA A 784 -11.22 9.94 -9.41
N PRO A 785 -12.23 9.35 -8.75
CA PRO A 785 -13.29 10.10 -8.10
C PRO A 785 -12.77 11.07 -7.02
N ASP A 786 -13.50 12.15 -6.78
CA ASP A 786 -13.15 13.12 -5.73
C ASP A 786 -13.56 12.63 -4.33
N ASP A 787 -14.58 11.76 -4.24
CA ASP A 787 -15.08 11.26 -2.97
C ASP A 787 -14.29 10.05 -2.46
N ASN A 788 -14.27 9.90 -1.13
CA ASN A 788 -13.49 8.85 -0.48
C ASN A 788 -13.90 7.43 -0.90
N LYS A 789 -15.20 7.15 -1.03
CA LYS A 789 -15.68 5.81 -1.36
C LYS A 789 -15.39 5.47 -2.82
N GLY A 790 -15.58 6.46 -3.71
CA GLY A 790 -15.20 6.36 -5.11
C GLY A 790 -13.71 6.08 -5.27
N GLN A 791 -12.82 6.76 -4.52
CA GLN A 791 -11.39 6.47 -4.55
C GLN A 791 -11.05 5.05 -4.04
N GLU A 792 -11.66 4.61 -2.94
CA GLU A 792 -11.43 3.26 -2.41
C GLU A 792 -11.86 2.18 -3.43
N LYS A 793 -13.00 2.37 -4.10
CA LYS A 793 -13.47 1.48 -5.18
C LYS A 793 -12.55 1.53 -6.40
N PHE A 794 -12.15 2.72 -6.82
CA PHE A 794 -11.28 2.94 -7.97
C PHE A 794 -9.92 2.27 -7.78
N LEU A 795 -9.30 2.48 -6.62
CA LEU A 795 -7.96 1.96 -6.28
C LEU A 795 -7.98 0.48 -5.86
N GLY A 796 -9.08 0.00 -5.31
CA GLY A 796 -9.18 -1.36 -4.76
C GLY A 796 -8.61 -1.52 -3.35
N TYR A 797 -8.15 -0.44 -2.72
CA TYR A 797 -7.60 -0.45 -1.37
C TYR A 797 -7.94 0.83 -0.60
N LYS A 798 -7.79 0.77 0.73
CA LYS A 798 -7.84 1.95 1.60
C LYS A 798 -6.64 2.05 2.51
N TRP A 799 -6.37 3.27 2.96
CA TRP A 799 -5.38 3.51 4.00
C TRP A 799 -6.02 3.44 5.39
N SER A 800 -5.40 2.71 6.31
CA SER A 800 -5.85 2.59 7.70
C SER A 800 -4.76 3.06 8.66
N ASN A 801 -5.16 3.90 9.62
CA ASN A 801 -4.31 4.32 10.74
C ASN A 801 -4.70 3.60 12.05
N ARG A 802 -5.56 2.58 11.97
CA ARG A 802 -6.05 1.85 13.13
C ARG A 802 -4.93 0.97 13.69
N LYS A 803 -4.67 1.07 14.99
CA LYS A 803 -3.66 0.25 15.67
C LYS A 803 -3.89 -1.26 15.44
N GLY A 804 -2.90 -1.96 14.90
CA GLY A 804 -2.95 -3.37 14.50
C GLY A 804 -3.48 -3.63 13.08
N GLN A 805 -3.87 -2.59 12.35
CA GLN A 805 -4.28 -2.62 10.94
C GLN A 805 -3.73 -1.37 10.23
N GLU A 806 -2.54 -0.91 10.60
CA GLU A 806 -1.91 0.25 9.98
C GLU A 806 -1.47 -0.04 8.53
N GLY A 807 -1.55 0.97 7.67
CA GLY A 807 -1.11 0.89 6.27
C GLY A 807 -2.22 0.54 5.29
N ILE A 808 -1.84 -0.03 4.15
CA ILE A 808 -2.75 -0.38 3.05
C ILE A 808 -3.57 -1.60 3.44
N GLN A 809 -4.88 -1.50 3.24
CA GLN A 809 -5.81 -2.61 3.38
C GLN A 809 -6.46 -2.83 2.01
N ILE A 810 -6.11 -3.95 1.37
CA ILE A 810 -6.73 -4.37 0.11
C ILE A 810 -8.20 -4.68 0.39
N ILE A 811 -9.09 -4.07 -0.40
CA ILE A 811 -10.54 -4.29 -0.36
C ILE A 811 -10.94 -5.20 -1.52
N ASP A 812 -10.47 -4.85 -2.71
CA ASP A 812 -10.69 -5.54 -3.98
C ASP A 812 -9.41 -5.37 -4.81
N GLU A 813 -8.62 -6.43 -4.97
CA GLU A 813 -7.30 -6.29 -5.59
C GLU A 813 -7.42 -5.79 -7.03
N GLY A 814 -6.78 -4.66 -7.31
CA GLY A 814 -6.82 -4.02 -8.63
C GLY A 814 -7.99 -3.08 -8.87
N GLY A 815 -9.07 -3.17 -8.09
CA GLY A 815 -10.22 -2.27 -8.18
C GLY A 815 -10.70 -2.06 -9.62
N MET A 816 -10.74 -0.81 -10.08
CA MET A 816 -11.08 -0.49 -11.48
C MET A 816 -9.83 -0.38 -12.40
N LEU A 817 -8.63 -0.43 -11.81
CA LEU A 817 -7.37 -0.16 -12.48
C LEU A 817 -6.89 -1.34 -13.34
N TYR A 818 -6.91 -2.55 -12.78
CA TYR A 818 -6.44 -3.77 -13.43
C TYR A 818 -7.12 -5.01 -12.83
N ASP A 819 -6.95 -6.16 -13.48
CA ASP A 819 -7.46 -7.45 -13.07
C ASP A 819 -6.35 -8.25 -12.35
N ALA A 820 -6.63 -8.68 -11.12
CA ALA A 820 -5.66 -9.35 -10.24
C ALA A 820 -5.22 -10.73 -10.75
N GLU A 821 -6.09 -11.45 -11.45
CA GLU A 821 -5.83 -12.81 -11.95
C GLU A 821 -5.31 -12.78 -13.39
N ASN A 822 -5.67 -11.74 -14.16
CA ASN A 822 -5.30 -11.62 -15.56
C ASN A 822 -4.68 -10.25 -15.90
N ARG A 823 -3.34 -10.19 -15.88
CA ARG A 823 -2.56 -8.99 -16.29
C ARG A 823 -2.88 -8.50 -17.71
N MET A 824 -3.37 -9.38 -18.59
CA MET A 824 -3.69 -9.07 -19.99
C MET A 824 -5.19 -8.80 -20.23
N SER A 825 -6.00 -8.66 -19.18
CA SER A 825 -7.43 -8.36 -19.30
C SER A 825 -7.68 -7.11 -20.15
N ASP A 826 -8.69 -7.17 -21.03
CA ASP A 826 -9.11 -6.10 -21.94
C ASP A 826 -10.28 -5.26 -21.41
N ARG A 827 -10.68 -5.48 -20.15
CA ARG A 827 -11.84 -4.84 -19.51
C ARG A 827 -11.46 -3.86 -18.40
N THR A 828 -10.23 -3.35 -18.43
CA THR A 828 -9.64 -2.55 -17.34
C THR A 828 -9.11 -1.21 -17.82
N ILE A 829 -8.92 -0.26 -16.91
CA ILE A 829 -8.27 1.02 -17.23
C ILE A 829 -6.86 0.80 -17.79
N ALA A 830 -6.10 -0.16 -17.23
CA ALA A 830 -4.80 -0.52 -17.74
C ALA A 830 -4.83 -0.91 -19.22
N SER A 831 -5.87 -1.66 -19.63
CA SER A 831 -6.05 -2.04 -21.04
C SER A 831 -6.31 -0.85 -21.97
N LEU A 832 -7.07 0.16 -21.52
CA LEU A 832 -7.33 1.38 -22.29
C LEU A 832 -6.03 2.15 -22.54
N ILE A 833 -5.19 2.27 -21.51
CA ILE A 833 -3.88 2.94 -21.61
C ILE A 833 -2.95 2.15 -22.53
N ARG A 834 -2.89 0.82 -22.40
CA ARG A 834 -2.09 -0.05 -23.25
C ARG A 834 -2.45 0.10 -24.73
N LYS A 835 -3.74 0.20 -25.06
CA LYS A 835 -4.25 0.42 -26.44
C LYS A 835 -3.88 1.80 -27.01
N MET A 836 -3.73 2.82 -26.17
CA MET A 836 -3.27 4.15 -26.63
C MET A 836 -1.84 4.13 -27.21
N PHE A 837 -0.96 3.22 -26.75
CA PHE A 837 0.36 3.01 -27.36
C PHE A 837 0.30 2.37 -28.76
N ASN A 838 -0.86 1.83 -29.15
CA ASN A 838 -1.15 1.36 -30.51
C ASN A 838 -1.94 2.39 -31.34
N GLY A 839 -2.36 3.51 -30.73
CA GLY A 839 -3.21 4.50 -31.38
C GLY A 839 -4.68 4.09 -31.48
N GLU A 840 -5.13 3.16 -30.62
CA GLU A 840 -6.49 2.63 -30.60
C GLU A 840 -7.30 3.25 -29.47
N GLU A 841 -8.50 3.76 -29.79
CA GLU A 841 -9.50 4.23 -28.81
C GLU A 841 -10.60 3.18 -28.67
N VAL A 842 -10.93 2.81 -27.43
CA VAL A 842 -11.90 1.76 -27.11
C VAL A 842 -12.87 2.26 -26.06
N SER A 843 -14.15 1.91 -26.20
CA SER A 843 -15.15 2.17 -25.15
C SER A 843 -15.35 0.94 -24.26
N LEU A 844 -15.47 1.17 -22.96
CA LEU A 844 -15.82 0.17 -21.95
C LEU A 844 -16.98 0.73 -21.12
N ASP A 845 -18.19 0.24 -21.38
CA ASP A 845 -19.46 0.74 -20.82
C ASP A 845 -19.44 0.85 -19.28
N ASP A 846 -18.76 -0.09 -18.60
CA ASP A 846 -18.70 -0.14 -17.13
C ASP A 846 -17.73 0.89 -16.51
N LEU A 847 -16.90 1.56 -17.32
CA LEU A 847 -15.82 2.45 -16.85
C LEU A 847 -15.92 3.89 -17.39
N GLU A 848 -16.96 4.22 -18.17
CA GLU A 848 -17.10 5.52 -18.85
C GLU A 848 -17.06 6.74 -17.90
N GLU A 849 -17.40 6.55 -16.62
CA GLU A 849 -17.32 7.61 -15.62
C GLU A 849 -15.86 8.00 -15.25
N TYR A 850 -14.91 7.08 -15.44
CA TYR A 850 -13.52 7.24 -15.01
C TYR A 850 -12.58 7.74 -16.12
N TYR A 851 -12.99 7.72 -17.39
CA TYR A 851 -12.08 8.09 -18.49
C TYR A 851 -12.76 8.83 -19.65
N TYR A 852 -11.94 9.52 -20.44
CA TYR A 852 -12.34 10.13 -21.70
C TYR A 852 -11.12 10.46 -22.56
N TYR A 853 -11.33 10.61 -23.86
CA TYR A 853 -10.29 10.96 -24.82
C TYR A 853 -10.34 12.43 -25.22
N LEU A 854 -9.18 13.08 -25.28
CA LEU A 854 -9.01 14.46 -25.76
C LEU A 854 -8.05 14.52 -26.93
N HIS A 855 -8.24 15.48 -27.83
CA HIS A 855 -7.17 15.90 -28.71
C HIS A 855 -6.14 16.68 -27.90
N THR A 856 -4.86 16.32 -28.04
CA THR A 856 -3.79 16.93 -27.24
C THR A 856 -3.65 18.44 -27.53
N LYS A 857 -3.93 18.88 -28.76
CA LYS A 857 -4.04 20.31 -29.12
C LYS A 857 -5.14 21.07 -28.37
N ASP A 858 -6.17 20.38 -27.88
CA ASP A 858 -7.26 21.00 -27.11
C ASP A 858 -6.95 21.09 -25.62
N MET A 859 -5.92 20.36 -25.18
CA MET A 859 -5.42 20.42 -23.81
C MET A 859 -4.54 21.66 -23.58
N ILE A 860 -4.06 22.34 -24.63
CA ILE A 860 -3.19 23.50 -24.53
C ILE A 860 -3.88 24.74 -25.10
N SER A 861 -3.76 25.88 -24.43
CA SER A 861 -4.29 27.15 -24.93
C SER A 861 -3.33 27.83 -25.89
N PHE A 862 -3.72 27.93 -27.16
CA PHE A 862 -2.98 28.67 -28.19
C PHE A 862 -3.53 30.08 -28.43
N SER A 863 -4.71 30.40 -27.90
CA SER A 863 -5.41 31.67 -28.17
C SER A 863 -4.99 32.83 -27.25
N GLU A 864 -4.29 32.55 -26.15
CA GLU A 864 -3.89 33.54 -25.15
C GLU A 864 -2.54 34.19 -25.45
N VAL A 865 -2.36 35.49 -25.15
CA VAL A 865 -1.10 36.20 -25.44
C VAL A 865 0.08 35.63 -24.63
N TYR A 866 -0.16 35.31 -23.36
CA TYR A 866 0.84 34.65 -22.52
C TYR A 866 0.77 33.14 -22.72
N PHE A 867 1.83 32.56 -23.29
CA PHE A 867 1.87 31.15 -23.65
C PHE A 867 2.70 30.32 -22.66
N ASN A 868 2.05 29.90 -21.58
CA ASN A 868 2.68 29.12 -20.51
C ASN A 868 2.71 27.60 -20.78
N LYS A 869 2.17 27.10 -21.90
CA LYS A 869 2.02 25.66 -22.24
C LYS A 869 1.26 24.83 -21.20
N ALA A 870 0.28 25.41 -20.49
CA ALA A 870 -0.53 24.66 -19.51
C ALA A 870 -1.28 23.52 -20.18
N ILE A 871 -1.15 22.32 -19.61
CA ILE A 871 -1.83 21.11 -20.05
C ILE A 871 -3.09 20.96 -19.20
N LYS A 872 -4.23 21.31 -19.79
CA LYS A 872 -5.57 21.10 -19.23
C LYS A 872 -6.00 19.67 -19.45
N THR A 873 -6.56 19.04 -18.43
CA THR A 873 -7.07 17.68 -18.51
C THR A 873 -8.59 17.63 -18.64
N THR A 874 -9.30 18.74 -18.46
CA THR A 874 -10.76 18.81 -18.61
C THR A 874 -11.17 18.86 -20.08
N LYS A 875 -12.36 18.31 -20.39
CA LYS A 875 -12.97 18.44 -21.73
C LYS A 875 -13.20 19.91 -22.03
N THR A 876 -12.62 20.44 -23.12
CA THR A 876 -13.01 21.77 -23.60
C THR A 876 -14.48 21.72 -24.00
N ARG A 877 -15.32 22.54 -23.38
CA ARG A 877 -16.74 22.63 -23.72
C ARG A 877 -16.89 23.06 -25.18
N LEU A 878 -17.50 22.21 -26.00
CA LEU A 878 -17.94 22.60 -27.33
C LEU A 878 -19.21 23.44 -27.17
N LEU A 879 -19.11 24.72 -27.50
CA LEU A 879 -20.27 25.62 -27.52
C LEU A 879 -21.26 25.13 -28.60
N LYS A 880 -22.56 25.23 -28.34
CA LYS A 880 -23.61 24.85 -29.29
C LYS A 880 -23.52 25.77 -30.51
N ASP A 881 -23.49 25.19 -31.70
CA ASP A 881 -23.54 25.91 -32.98
C ASP A 881 -24.99 26.24 -33.35
N ASP A 882 -25.68 26.98 -32.48
CA ASP A 882 -27.04 27.47 -32.70
C ASP A 882 -26.99 28.97 -32.99
N PRO A 883 -27.42 29.43 -34.18
CA PRO A 883 -27.48 30.86 -34.51
C PRO A 883 -28.31 31.70 -33.54
N GLY A 884 -29.23 31.09 -32.79
CA GLY A 884 -30.04 31.74 -31.76
C GLY A 884 -29.34 31.96 -30.42
N LEU A 885 -28.11 31.45 -30.24
CA LEU A 885 -27.32 31.58 -29.02
C LEU A 885 -26.16 32.56 -29.20
N THR A 886 -26.08 33.56 -28.34
CA THR A 886 -24.94 34.48 -28.28
C THR A 886 -23.96 34.00 -27.21
N ALA A 887 -22.69 33.87 -27.55
CA ALA A 887 -21.61 33.53 -26.61
C ALA A 887 -21.09 34.79 -25.90
N TYR A 888 -21.03 34.74 -24.58
CA TYR A 888 -20.54 35.81 -23.72
C TYR A 888 -19.33 35.34 -22.93
N SER A 889 -18.17 35.96 -23.17
CA SER A 889 -16.96 35.72 -22.39
C SER A 889 -17.09 36.41 -21.03
N LEU A 890 -16.92 35.66 -19.93
CA LEU A 890 -16.99 36.23 -18.59
C LEU A 890 -15.82 37.18 -18.28
N SER A 891 -14.76 37.18 -19.10
CA SER A 891 -13.67 38.16 -19.05
C SER A 891 -14.01 39.54 -19.62
N ASP A 892 -15.14 39.71 -20.31
CA ASP A 892 -15.53 41.01 -20.85
C ASP A 892 -16.04 41.95 -19.75
N GLU A 893 -15.16 42.86 -19.31
CA GLU A 893 -15.45 43.82 -18.25
C GLU A 893 -16.51 44.88 -18.62
N LYS A 894 -16.88 44.99 -19.90
CA LYS A 894 -18.02 45.83 -20.32
C LYS A 894 -19.35 45.14 -20.04
N THR A 895 -19.36 43.81 -20.07
CA THR A 895 -20.57 42.99 -19.88
C THR A 895 -20.68 42.49 -18.44
N PHE A 896 -19.57 42.15 -17.79
CA PHE A 896 -19.55 41.59 -16.44
C PHE A 896 -18.65 42.39 -15.49
N ASP A 897 -18.93 42.25 -14.20
CA ASP A 897 -18.06 42.67 -13.12
C ASP A 897 -17.90 41.51 -12.14
N ILE A 898 -16.67 41.04 -11.98
CA ILE A 898 -16.36 39.81 -11.23
C ILE A 898 -15.34 40.15 -10.15
N THR A 899 -15.76 39.98 -8.90
CA THR A 899 -14.96 40.26 -7.70
C THR A 899 -14.98 39.08 -6.73
N ILE A 900 -14.05 39.08 -5.77
CA ILE A 900 -14.03 38.17 -4.62
C ILE A 900 -14.28 39.02 -3.38
N GLY A 901 -14.99 38.47 -2.39
CA GLY A 901 -15.21 39.14 -1.12
C GLY A 901 -13.94 39.26 -0.26
N ASP A 902 -14.12 39.85 0.93
CA ASP A 902 -13.03 40.13 1.86
C ASP A 902 -13.01 39.08 2.98
N ARG A 903 -11.83 38.78 3.51
CA ARG A 903 -11.71 37.91 4.68
C ARG A 903 -12.50 38.47 5.87
N VAL A 904 -13.30 37.62 6.52
CA VAL A 904 -14.09 37.94 7.72
C VAL A 904 -13.60 37.11 8.90
N LEU A 905 -13.28 37.75 10.02
CA LEU A 905 -12.87 37.09 11.27
C LEU A 905 -14.09 36.79 12.15
N SER A 906 -14.01 35.73 12.97
CA SER A 906 -15.11 35.31 13.85
C SER A 906 -15.57 36.41 14.83
N GLU A 907 -14.66 37.30 15.21
CA GLU A 907 -14.91 38.44 16.11
C GLU A 907 -15.76 39.54 15.45
N GLU A 908 -15.83 39.58 14.12
CA GLU A 908 -16.61 40.57 13.36
C GLU A 908 -18.09 40.15 13.20
N ILE A 909 -18.43 38.89 13.49
CA ILE A 909 -19.80 38.38 13.39
C ILE A 909 -20.56 38.65 14.68
N VAL A 910 -21.70 39.33 14.57
CA VAL A 910 -22.53 39.75 15.70
C VAL A 910 -23.95 39.22 15.57
N SER A 911 -24.53 38.75 16.69
CA SER A 911 -25.86 38.11 16.73
C SER A 911 -27.04 39.04 16.39
N GLY A 912 -26.80 40.33 16.16
CA GLY A 912 -27.80 41.33 15.78
C GLY A 912 -27.38 42.22 14.59
N GLY A 913 -26.37 41.82 13.82
CA GLY A 913 -25.86 42.62 12.71
C GLY A 913 -26.90 42.85 11.61
N ARG A 914 -26.77 43.96 10.88
CA ARG A 914 -27.75 44.33 9.84
C ARG A 914 -27.53 43.64 8.49
N VAL A 915 -26.28 43.31 8.14
CA VAL A 915 -25.91 42.79 6.82
C VAL A 915 -25.61 41.29 6.90
N PRO A 916 -26.26 40.44 6.10
CA PRO A 916 -25.97 39.00 6.04
C PRO A 916 -24.62 38.73 5.35
N VAL A 917 -23.84 37.83 5.94
CA VAL A 917 -22.53 37.39 5.44
C VAL A 917 -22.70 36.06 4.69
N TYR A 918 -22.16 35.98 3.48
CA TYR A 918 -22.15 34.76 2.66
C TYR A 918 -20.72 34.29 2.40
N SER A 919 -20.48 32.99 2.61
CA SER A 919 -19.18 32.35 2.44
C SER A 919 -19.25 31.26 1.36
N ALA A 920 -18.57 30.13 1.52
CA ALA A 920 -18.59 29.04 0.54
C ALA A 920 -19.99 28.43 0.32
N ASN A 921 -20.82 28.33 1.38
CA ASN A 921 -22.24 28.03 1.22
C ASN A 921 -22.99 29.33 0.92
N VAL A 922 -23.43 29.51 -0.32
CA VAL A 922 -24.09 30.74 -0.80
C VAL A 922 -25.60 30.75 -0.58
N TYR A 923 -26.19 29.65 -0.09
CA TYR A 923 -27.62 29.57 0.23
C TYR A 923 -27.93 29.90 1.69
N GLU A 924 -26.95 29.79 2.58
CA GLU A 924 -27.11 30.02 4.01
C GLU A 924 -26.28 31.21 4.48
N GLU A 925 -26.87 32.02 5.38
CA GLU A 925 -26.14 33.09 6.05
C GLU A 925 -25.09 32.49 7.00
N PHE A 926 -23.81 32.80 6.79
CA PHE A 926 -22.73 32.41 7.70
C PHE A 926 -22.80 33.16 9.04
N GLY A 927 -23.37 34.35 9.02
CA GLY A 927 -23.53 35.24 10.16
C GLY A 927 -23.99 36.61 9.70
N ARG A 928 -24.01 37.58 10.62
CA ARG A 928 -24.35 38.98 10.30
C ARG A 928 -23.28 39.94 10.82
N ILE A 929 -23.10 41.05 10.10
CA ILE A 929 -22.10 42.08 10.39
C ILE A 929 -22.73 43.48 10.28
N ASP A 930 -22.15 44.48 10.97
CA ASP A 930 -22.53 45.89 10.90
C ASP A 930 -21.58 46.72 10.01
N LYS A 931 -21.05 46.08 8.96
CA LYS A 931 -20.16 46.66 7.97
C LYS A 931 -20.67 46.33 6.57
N GLU A 932 -20.48 47.26 5.65
CA GLU A 932 -20.70 47.03 4.22
C GLU A 932 -19.36 47.04 3.48
N ASN A 933 -19.19 46.14 2.51
CA ASN A 933 -18.03 46.13 1.60
C ASN A 933 -18.38 46.56 0.17
N MET A 934 -19.67 46.60 -0.19
CA MET A 934 -20.14 47.09 -1.48
C MET A 934 -20.89 48.41 -1.28
N LYS A 935 -20.75 49.35 -2.23
CA LYS A 935 -21.39 50.68 -2.18
C LYS A 935 -22.62 50.82 -3.07
N ASP A 936 -22.86 49.83 -3.92
CA ASP A 936 -23.93 49.83 -4.91
C ASP A 936 -24.65 48.48 -4.85
N TYR A 937 -25.93 48.49 -4.51
CA TYR A 937 -26.80 47.30 -4.53
C TYR A 937 -27.93 47.47 -5.54
N SER A 938 -27.85 48.44 -6.47
CA SER A 938 -28.92 48.76 -7.42
C SER A 938 -29.21 47.63 -8.42
N ARG A 939 -28.32 46.64 -8.53
CA ARG A 939 -28.41 45.52 -9.46
C ARG A 939 -28.35 44.18 -8.73
N PRO A 940 -29.01 43.13 -9.25
CA PRO A 940 -28.85 41.79 -8.71
C PRO A 940 -27.39 41.32 -8.83
N SER A 941 -26.97 40.47 -7.90
CA SER A 941 -25.62 39.90 -7.87
C SER A 941 -25.70 38.38 -7.86
N VAL A 942 -25.10 37.73 -8.84
CA VAL A 942 -24.91 36.27 -8.83
C VAL A 942 -23.68 35.98 -7.97
N ILE A 943 -23.78 35.06 -7.02
CA ILE A 943 -22.70 34.72 -6.10
C ILE A 943 -22.35 33.24 -6.19
N TRP A 944 -21.09 32.87 -5.95
CA TRP A 944 -20.64 31.47 -5.96
C TRP A 944 -19.65 31.16 -4.84
N GLY A 945 -19.61 29.89 -4.42
CA GLY A 945 -18.65 29.39 -3.43
C GLY A 945 -17.28 29.04 -4.02
N ILE A 946 -16.20 29.42 -3.35
CA ILE A 946 -14.81 29.18 -3.82
C ILE A 946 -14.15 28.00 -3.09
N ASP A 947 -14.39 27.84 -1.79
CA ASP A 947 -13.73 26.85 -0.92
C ASP A 947 -14.75 25.94 -0.22
N GLY A 948 -15.66 25.37 -1.00
CA GLY A 948 -16.71 24.45 -0.57
C GLY A 948 -17.25 23.63 -1.74
N ASP A 949 -18.43 23.04 -1.55
CA ASP A 949 -19.17 22.41 -2.66
C ASP A 949 -19.57 23.49 -3.67
N TRP A 950 -19.59 23.13 -4.96
CA TRP A 950 -19.92 24.09 -6.01
C TRP A 950 -21.40 24.50 -5.92
N MET A 951 -21.62 25.76 -5.59
CA MET A 951 -22.94 26.34 -5.38
C MET A 951 -22.98 27.74 -5.97
N VAL A 952 -24.07 28.05 -6.67
CA VAL A 952 -24.34 29.37 -7.25
C VAL A 952 -25.72 29.85 -6.80
N ASN A 953 -25.78 31.09 -6.32
CA ASN A 953 -27.02 31.71 -5.88
C ASN A 953 -27.15 33.13 -6.43
N ILE A 954 -28.32 33.76 -6.25
CA ILE A 954 -28.59 35.14 -6.65
C ILE A 954 -29.08 35.97 -5.46
N ILE A 955 -28.46 37.14 -5.28
CA ILE A 955 -28.93 38.18 -4.37
C ILE A 955 -29.71 39.23 -5.17
N PRO A 956 -30.98 39.51 -4.85
CA PRO A 956 -31.80 40.51 -5.54
C PRO A 956 -31.22 41.94 -5.43
N ALA A 957 -31.63 42.81 -6.37
CA ALA A 957 -31.35 44.23 -6.27
C ALA A 957 -31.95 44.85 -5.01
N GLY A 958 -31.23 45.79 -4.41
CA GLY A 958 -31.63 46.52 -3.20
C GLY A 958 -31.37 45.80 -1.88
N VAL A 959 -30.81 44.59 -1.91
CA VAL A 959 -30.51 43.79 -0.71
C VAL A 959 -29.02 43.90 -0.36
N PRO A 960 -28.66 44.53 0.78
CA PRO A 960 -27.27 44.54 1.27
C PRO A 960 -26.81 43.12 1.65
N PHE A 961 -25.57 42.77 1.30
CA PHE A 961 -24.92 41.51 1.69
C PHE A 961 -23.39 41.67 1.74
N TYR A 962 -22.71 40.79 2.46
CA TYR A 962 -21.26 40.80 2.61
C TYR A 962 -20.63 39.47 2.15
N PRO A 963 -19.97 39.39 0.98
CA PRO A 963 -19.22 38.19 0.56
C PRO A 963 -17.89 38.07 1.31
N THR A 964 -17.51 36.85 1.72
CA THR A 964 -16.17 36.55 2.26
C THR A 964 -15.14 36.32 1.15
N ASP A 965 -13.86 36.13 1.50
CA ASP A 965 -12.78 35.68 0.58
C ASP A 965 -13.00 34.27 0.01
N HIS A 966 -14.01 33.55 0.51
CA HIS A 966 -14.47 32.26 -0.01
C HIS A 966 -15.75 32.37 -0.86
N CYS A 967 -16.22 33.60 -1.12
CA CYS A 967 -17.42 33.88 -1.92
C CYS A 967 -17.07 34.86 -3.05
N GLY A 968 -17.43 34.49 -4.28
CA GLY A 968 -17.29 35.33 -5.45
C GLY A 968 -18.59 36.05 -5.79
N VAL A 969 -18.47 37.22 -6.45
CA VAL A 969 -19.61 38.03 -6.89
C VAL A 969 -19.48 38.36 -8.37
N LEU A 970 -20.54 38.09 -9.14
CA LEU A 970 -20.69 38.40 -10.56
C LEU A 970 -21.90 39.32 -10.75
N ARG A 971 -21.66 40.50 -11.33
CA ARG A 971 -22.71 41.44 -11.74
C ARG A 971 -22.75 41.58 -13.24
N ILE A 972 -23.97 41.68 -13.77
CA ILE A 972 -24.22 41.81 -15.21
C ILE A 972 -24.47 43.30 -15.51
N LYS A 973 -23.74 43.83 -16.49
CA LYS A 973 -23.81 45.24 -16.94
C LYS A 973 -24.66 45.43 -18.19
N THR A 974 -25.14 44.35 -18.81
CA THR A 974 -25.99 44.35 -20.01
C THR A 974 -27.41 43.90 -19.71
N GLU A 975 -28.39 44.42 -20.44
CA GLU A 975 -29.79 43.99 -20.40
C GLU A 975 -30.05 42.70 -21.22
N LYS A 976 -29.04 42.20 -21.94
CA LYS A 976 -29.17 41.02 -22.80
C LYS A 976 -29.19 39.69 -22.06
N ILE A 977 -28.80 39.67 -20.78
CA ILE A 977 -28.72 38.45 -19.97
C ILE A 977 -29.49 38.67 -18.68
N LEU A 978 -30.47 37.82 -18.42
CA LEU A 978 -31.23 37.83 -17.18
C LEU A 978 -30.37 37.25 -16.04
N PRO A 979 -30.28 37.91 -14.88
CA PRO A 979 -29.50 37.41 -13.75
C PRO A 979 -29.85 35.98 -13.30
N GLU A 980 -31.13 35.60 -13.27
CA GLU A 980 -31.51 34.23 -12.91
C GLU A 980 -31.07 33.21 -13.96
N TYR A 981 -31.10 33.56 -15.25
CA TYR A 981 -30.57 32.69 -16.30
C TYR A 981 -29.07 32.49 -16.10
N MET A 982 -28.34 33.56 -15.79
CA MET A 982 -26.90 33.50 -15.52
C MET A 982 -26.58 32.63 -14.30
N MET A 983 -27.40 32.67 -13.24
CA MET A 983 -27.22 31.79 -12.09
C MET A 983 -27.26 30.31 -12.49
N TYR A 984 -28.27 29.88 -13.26
CA TYR A 984 -28.37 28.50 -13.77
C TYR A 984 -27.25 28.16 -14.75
N ALA A 985 -26.91 29.08 -15.65
CA ALA A 985 -25.85 28.88 -16.63
C ALA A 985 -24.50 28.71 -15.93
N LEU A 986 -24.18 29.57 -14.96
CA LEU A 986 -22.94 29.50 -14.21
C LEU A 986 -22.89 28.22 -13.36
N GLN A 987 -23.99 27.82 -12.71
CA GLN A 987 -24.09 26.54 -12.00
C GLN A 987 -23.71 25.38 -12.94
N ALA A 988 -24.31 25.31 -14.12
CA ALA A 988 -24.03 24.28 -15.11
C ALA A 988 -22.58 24.32 -15.64
N GLU A 989 -22.01 25.51 -15.89
CA GLU A 989 -20.61 25.64 -16.31
C GLU A 989 -19.64 25.16 -15.24
N GLY A 990 -19.87 25.52 -13.97
CA GLY A 990 -18.99 25.09 -12.90
C GLY A 990 -19.07 23.61 -12.59
N GLU A 991 -20.24 22.99 -12.75
CA GLU A 991 -20.39 21.52 -12.70
C GLU A 991 -19.62 20.84 -13.85
N TYR A 992 -19.68 21.41 -15.05
CA TYR A 992 -18.94 20.92 -16.21
C TYR A 992 -17.42 21.04 -16.03
N GLU A 993 -16.94 22.16 -15.49
CA GLU A 993 -15.53 22.36 -15.11
C GLU A 993 -15.13 21.57 -13.86
N ARG A 994 -16.08 20.89 -13.22
CA ARG A 994 -15.94 20.14 -11.97
C ARG A 994 -15.36 21.00 -10.85
N PHE A 995 -15.83 22.23 -10.69
CA PHE A 995 -15.40 23.05 -9.57
C PHE A 995 -15.74 22.35 -8.26
N SER A 996 -14.78 22.38 -7.35
CA SER A 996 -14.87 21.72 -6.05
C SER A 996 -13.90 22.37 -5.08
N ARG A 997 -13.87 21.88 -3.83
CA ARG A 997 -12.89 22.31 -2.83
C ARG A 997 -11.43 22.15 -3.30
N ASN A 998 -11.15 21.11 -4.07
CA ASN A 998 -9.83 20.82 -4.64
C ASN A 998 -9.61 21.55 -5.98
N ASN A 999 -10.69 21.74 -6.74
CA ASN A 999 -10.70 22.40 -8.03
C ASN A 999 -11.37 23.78 -7.92
N ARG A 1000 -10.79 24.68 -7.12
CA ARG A 1000 -11.42 25.93 -6.68
C ARG A 1000 -11.82 26.86 -7.83
N ALA A 1001 -13.00 27.47 -7.72
CA ALA A 1001 -13.54 28.44 -8.66
C ALA A 1001 -13.01 29.87 -8.39
N SER A 1002 -11.71 30.09 -8.62
CA SER A 1002 -11.12 31.44 -8.47
C SER A 1002 -11.70 32.42 -9.49
N ALA A 1003 -11.64 33.73 -9.20
CA ALA A 1003 -12.13 34.76 -10.14
C ALA A 1003 -11.49 34.67 -11.53
N GLN A 1004 -10.21 34.30 -11.63
CA GLN A 1004 -9.54 34.11 -12.93
C GLN A 1004 -10.16 32.94 -13.71
N ARG A 1005 -10.51 31.86 -13.02
CA ARG A 1005 -11.13 30.70 -13.65
C ARG A 1005 -12.56 30.98 -14.07
N ILE A 1006 -13.34 31.68 -13.24
CA ILE A 1006 -14.66 32.17 -13.65
C ILE A 1006 -14.55 33.10 -14.86
N ARG A 1007 -13.60 34.03 -14.89
CA ARG A 1007 -13.36 34.91 -16.05
C ARG A 1007 -12.99 34.16 -17.33
N SER A 1008 -12.43 32.95 -17.22
CA SER A 1008 -12.07 32.12 -18.37
C SER A 1008 -13.27 31.37 -19.00
N LEU A 1009 -14.43 31.38 -18.34
CA LEU A 1009 -15.63 30.71 -18.85
C LEU A 1009 -16.31 31.53 -19.94
N VAL A 1010 -17.02 30.82 -20.81
CA VAL A 1010 -17.91 31.39 -21.83
C VAL A 1010 -19.29 30.83 -21.60
N VAL A 1011 -20.29 31.71 -21.45
CA VAL A 1011 -21.69 31.33 -21.28
C VAL A 1011 -22.45 31.63 -22.57
N GLN A 1012 -23.29 30.70 -23.02
CA GLN A 1012 -24.22 30.94 -24.12
C GLN A 1012 -25.60 31.32 -23.60
N ALA A 1013 -26.14 32.42 -24.13
CA ALA A 1013 -27.49 32.88 -23.79
C ALA A 1013 -28.30 33.15 -25.06
N PRO A 1014 -29.57 32.67 -25.13
CA PRO A 1014 -30.51 33.04 -26.18
C PRO A 1014 -31.06 34.45 -25.95
N GLU A 1015 -32.00 34.92 -26.77
CA GLU A 1015 -32.70 36.18 -26.49
C GLU A 1015 -33.44 36.13 -25.14
N THR A 1016 -33.59 37.30 -24.49
CA THR A 1016 -34.14 37.42 -23.13
C THR A 1016 -35.55 36.85 -22.97
N LYS A 1017 -36.36 36.84 -24.04
CA LYS A 1017 -37.69 36.20 -24.04
C LYS A 1017 -37.60 34.68 -23.85
N ILE A 1018 -36.62 34.03 -24.49
CA ILE A 1018 -36.38 32.59 -24.36
C ILE A 1018 -35.77 32.29 -23.00
N GLN A 1019 -34.80 33.12 -22.55
CA GLN A 1019 -34.24 33.00 -21.20
C GLN A 1019 -35.34 33.02 -20.14
N LYS A 1020 -36.31 33.93 -20.26
CA LYS A 1020 -37.45 34.03 -19.34
C LYS A 1020 -38.30 32.76 -19.32
N ASN A 1021 -38.64 32.20 -20.48
CA ASN A 1021 -39.39 30.93 -20.54
C ASN A 1021 -38.65 29.78 -19.84
N ILE A 1022 -37.33 29.68 -20.04
CA ILE A 1022 -36.49 28.66 -19.40
C ILE A 1022 -36.50 28.86 -17.87
N ILE A 1023 -36.35 30.10 -17.40
CA ILE A 1023 -36.40 30.44 -15.97
C ILE A 1023 -37.77 30.08 -15.38
N ASP A 1024 -38.87 30.42 -16.05
CA ASP A 1024 -40.22 30.19 -15.56
C ASP A 1024 -40.54 28.68 -15.44
N GLU A 1025 -40.06 27.86 -16.38
CA GLU A 1025 -40.19 26.39 -16.30
C GLU A 1025 -39.34 25.79 -15.17
N LEU A 1026 -38.10 26.24 -15.01
CA LEU A 1026 -37.24 25.80 -13.90
C LEU A 1026 -37.82 26.20 -12.53
N LYS A 1027 -38.33 27.42 -12.40
CA LYS A 1027 -39.02 27.89 -11.18
C LYS A 1027 -40.27 27.05 -10.91
N ALA A 1028 -41.05 26.71 -11.94
CA ALA A 1028 -42.23 25.86 -11.76
C ALA A 1028 -41.87 24.44 -11.28
N LEU A 1029 -40.73 23.89 -11.68
CA LEU A 1029 -40.22 22.62 -11.15
C LEU A 1029 -39.75 22.76 -9.70
N ASP A 1030 -39.02 23.83 -9.38
CA ASP A 1030 -38.61 24.12 -8.01
C ASP A 1030 -39.80 24.32 -7.07
N ASP A 1031 -40.85 25.01 -7.51
CA ASP A 1031 -42.08 25.17 -6.74
C ASP A 1031 -42.78 23.84 -6.49
N LYS A 1032 -42.77 22.92 -7.46
CA LYS A 1032 -43.30 21.55 -7.28
C LYS A 1032 -42.46 20.76 -6.27
N ILE A 1033 -41.13 20.82 -6.35
CA ILE A 1033 -40.21 20.15 -5.42
C ILE A 1033 -40.41 20.70 -4.00
N ASN A 1034 -40.42 22.01 -3.85
CA ASN A 1034 -40.67 22.69 -2.58
C ASN A 1034 -42.07 22.41 -2.03
N GLY A 1035 -43.08 22.36 -2.89
CA GLY A 1035 -44.44 21.96 -2.52
C GLY A 1035 -44.51 20.52 -2.01
N GLN A 1036 -43.77 19.57 -2.60
CA GLN A 1036 -43.68 18.21 -2.06
C GLN A 1036 -42.95 18.19 -0.72
N ASN A 1037 -41.86 18.95 -0.56
CA ASN A 1037 -41.16 19.07 0.73
C ASN A 1037 -42.10 19.59 1.84
N ALA A 1038 -42.91 20.61 1.54
CA ALA A 1038 -43.88 21.16 2.49
C ALA A 1038 -44.98 20.15 2.88
N GLU A 1039 -45.51 19.38 1.92
CA GLU A 1039 -46.49 18.33 2.24
C GLU A 1039 -45.86 17.17 3.04
N ILE A 1040 -44.60 16.81 2.76
CA ILE A 1040 -43.86 15.82 3.56
C ILE A 1040 -43.74 16.30 5.01
N GLU A 1041 -43.34 17.56 5.23
CA GLU A 1041 -43.24 18.16 6.57
C GLU A 1041 -44.60 18.23 7.27
N LYS A 1042 -45.67 18.56 6.55
CA LYS A 1042 -47.04 18.57 7.08
C LYS A 1042 -47.50 17.19 7.55
N TYR A 1043 -47.19 16.12 6.80
CA TYR A 1043 -47.48 14.76 7.23
C TYR A 1043 -46.71 14.39 8.49
N GLU A 1044 -45.41 14.73 8.58
CA GLU A 1044 -44.61 14.51 9.80
C GLU A 1044 -45.19 15.26 11.01
N ASN A 1045 -45.58 16.52 10.83
CA ASN A 1045 -46.22 17.31 11.87
C ASN A 1045 -47.60 16.74 12.26
N SER A 1046 -48.39 16.22 11.32
CA SER A 1046 -49.70 15.62 11.63
C SER A 1046 -49.58 14.36 12.50
N ILE A 1047 -48.58 13.51 12.23
CA ILE A 1047 -48.26 12.36 13.08
C ILE A 1047 -47.87 12.82 14.47
N ARG A 1048 -47.03 13.86 14.57
CA ARG A 1048 -46.63 14.45 15.84
C ARG A 1048 -47.83 14.94 16.65
N THR A 1049 -48.69 15.74 16.03
CA THR A 1049 -49.89 16.29 16.69
C THR A 1049 -50.85 15.19 17.12
N LYS A 1050 -51.09 14.15 16.31
CA LYS A 1050 -51.97 13.03 16.68
C LYS A 1050 -51.40 12.24 17.86
N PHE A 1051 -50.08 12.02 17.89
CA PHE A 1051 -49.42 11.39 19.04
C PHE A 1051 -49.62 12.24 20.31
N ASP A 1052 -49.35 13.54 20.23
CA ASP A 1052 -49.49 14.45 21.37
C ASP A 1052 -50.96 14.58 21.82
N GLN A 1053 -51.93 14.46 20.92
CA GLN A 1053 -53.37 14.45 21.24
C GLN A 1053 -53.84 13.19 21.97
N ILE A 1054 -53.41 12.00 21.51
CA ILE A 1054 -53.83 10.73 22.11
C ILE A 1054 -53.12 10.52 23.45
N PHE A 1055 -51.85 10.90 23.52
CA PHE A 1055 -50.97 10.52 24.62
C PHE A 1055 -50.66 11.70 25.57
N HIS A 1056 -50.67 12.96 25.13
CA HIS A 1056 -50.28 14.13 25.94
C HIS A 1056 -48.80 14.11 26.37
N LEU A 1057 -47.90 14.27 25.39
CA LEU A 1057 -46.45 14.08 25.53
C LEU A 1057 -45.78 14.92 26.64
N GLU A 1058 -46.25 16.15 26.88
CA GLU A 1058 -45.68 17.04 27.92
C GLU A 1058 -45.89 16.52 29.35
N GLU A 1059 -46.97 15.79 29.60
CA GLU A 1059 -47.21 15.06 30.87
C GLU A 1059 -46.50 13.69 30.91
N PHE A 1060 -46.04 13.21 29.76
CA PHE A 1060 -45.57 11.84 29.51
C PHE A 1060 -44.08 11.63 29.81
N ILE A 1061 -43.27 12.72 29.87
CA ILE A 1061 -41.79 12.65 29.93
C ILE A 1061 -41.20 13.57 31.03
N SER A 1062 -42.01 14.19 31.91
CA SER A 1062 -41.45 14.93 33.05
C SER A 1062 -40.88 13.95 34.10
N ASP A 1063 -39.56 13.96 34.24
CA ASP A 1063 -38.79 13.32 35.32
C ASP A 1063 -38.94 11.79 35.51
N GLY A 1064 -39.27 11.04 34.46
CA GLY A 1064 -39.30 9.57 34.51
C GLY A 1064 -40.45 9.00 35.34
N VAL A 1065 -41.42 9.83 35.73
CA VAL A 1065 -42.63 9.43 36.43
C VAL A 1065 -43.77 9.34 35.42
N PHE A 1066 -44.12 8.12 35.01
CA PHE A 1066 -45.27 7.86 34.13
C PHE A 1066 -46.56 8.05 34.95
N SER A 1067 -47.04 9.29 35.08
CA SER A 1067 -48.11 9.65 36.01
C SER A 1067 -49.49 9.06 35.63
N LYS A 1068 -49.71 8.71 34.36
CA LYS A 1068 -51.00 8.25 33.82
C LYS A 1068 -51.00 6.79 33.31
N TYR A 1069 -49.84 6.22 33.02
CA TYR A 1069 -49.69 4.89 32.42
C TYR A 1069 -48.62 4.08 33.13
N GLU A 1070 -48.79 2.77 33.16
CA GLU A 1070 -47.78 1.87 33.73
C GLU A 1070 -46.53 1.87 32.82
N GLY A 1071 -45.36 2.05 33.45
CA GLY A 1071 -44.07 2.03 32.77
C GLY A 1071 -43.50 0.62 32.70
N TYR A 1072 -43.04 0.24 31.52
CA TYR A 1072 -42.40 -1.06 31.26
C TYR A 1072 -41.03 -0.81 30.65
N SER A 1073 -40.02 -1.58 31.04
CA SER A 1073 -38.74 -1.54 30.33
C SER A 1073 -38.92 -2.12 28.92
N VAL A 1074 -38.09 -1.71 27.96
CA VAL A 1074 -38.06 -2.33 26.62
C VAL A 1074 -37.79 -3.84 26.75
N GLU A 1075 -36.99 -4.25 27.74
CA GLU A 1075 -36.78 -5.67 28.04
C GLU A 1075 -38.06 -6.40 28.47
N ASP A 1076 -38.98 -5.77 29.19
CA ASP A 1076 -40.27 -6.39 29.56
C ASP A 1076 -41.18 -6.60 28.34
N LEU A 1077 -41.07 -5.73 27.34
CA LEU A 1077 -41.96 -5.69 26.17
C LEU A 1077 -41.42 -6.43 24.96
N CYS A 1078 -40.09 -6.45 24.78
CA CYS A 1078 -39.44 -6.91 23.56
C CYS A 1078 -38.29 -7.89 23.84
N ILE A 1079 -38.10 -8.82 22.89
CA ILE A 1079 -36.86 -9.57 22.73
C ILE A 1079 -35.96 -8.71 21.85
N ASP A 1080 -34.83 -8.28 22.39
CA ASP A 1080 -33.82 -7.60 21.58
C ASP A 1080 -32.89 -8.59 20.88
N GLY A 1081 -32.38 -8.17 19.74
CA GLY A 1081 -31.40 -8.89 18.97
C GLY A 1081 -30.48 -7.93 18.24
N ARG A 1082 -29.68 -8.50 17.35
CA ARG A 1082 -28.73 -7.76 16.52
C ARG A 1082 -28.62 -8.46 15.18
N GLY A 1083 -28.34 -7.69 14.14
CA GLY A 1083 -28.00 -8.26 12.84
C GLY A 1083 -26.66 -8.98 12.84
N ARG A 1084 -26.40 -9.73 11.76
CA ARG A 1084 -25.10 -10.38 11.51
C ARG A 1084 -24.18 -9.45 10.74
N VAL A 1085 -22.90 -9.80 10.64
CA VAL A 1085 -21.96 -9.01 9.81
C VAL A 1085 -22.36 -9.19 8.35
N ILE A 1086 -22.89 -8.12 7.74
CA ILE A 1086 -23.22 -8.04 6.32
C ILE A 1086 -22.48 -6.81 5.80
N ASN A 1087 -21.49 -7.04 4.93
CA ASN A 1087 -20.72 -5.98 4.28
C ASN A 1087 -21.22 -5.78 2.84
N GLN A 1088 -20.73 -4.74 2.17
CA GLN A 1088 -21.13 -4.39 0.81
C GLN A 1088 -20.87 -5.54 -0.19
N GLN A 1089 -19.74 -6.23 -0.05
CA GLN A 1089 -19.37 -7.37 -0.90
C GLN A 1089 -20.35 -8.54 -0.76
N TYR A 1090 -20.78 -8.85 0.46
CA TYR A 1090 -21.81 -9.86 0.69
C TYR A 1090 -23.12 -9.48 -0.01
N ILE A 1091 -23.48 -8.19 0.00
CA ILE A 1091 -24.68 -7.69 -0.68
C ILE A 1091 -24.58 -7.85 -2.20
N GLU A 1092 -23.44 -7.53 -2.78
CA GLU A 1092 -23.20 -7.62 -4.22
C GLU A 1092 -23.22 -9.07 -4.71
N ASN A 1093 -22.66 -10.00 -3.92
CA ASN A 1093 -22.62 -11.43 -4.25
C ASN A 1093 -23.96 -12.14 -4.08
N HIS A 1094 -24.88 -11.54 -3.33
CA HIS A 1094 -26.16 -12.15 -2.98
C HIS A 1094 -27.32 -11.22 -3.35
N LYS A 1095 -27.22 -10.42 -4.43
CA LYS A 1095 -28.25 -9.44 -4.79
C LYS A 1095 -29.62 -10.09 -4.88
N GLY A 1096 -30.59 -9.49 -4.19
CA GLY A 1096 -31.95 -9.97 -4.19
C GLY A 1096 -32.94 -8.96 -3.61
N PRO A 1097 -34.19 -9.36 -3.39
CA PRO A 1097 -35.28 -8.43 -3.09
C PRO A 1097 -35.35 -8.01 -1.61
N TYR A 1098 -34.58 -8.62 -0.70
CA TYR A 1098 -34.74 -8.42 0.74
C TYR A 1098 -33.78 -7.35 1.28
N PRO A 1099 -34.28 -6.23 1.83
CA PRO A 1099 -33.42 -5.14 2.28
C PRO A 1099 -32.52 -5.53 3.45
N VAL A 1100 -31.34 -4.93 3.51
CA VAL A 1100 -30.36 -5.02 4.61
C VAL A 1100 -30.33 -3.66 5.31
N TYR A 1101 -30.64 -3.60 6.60
CA TYR A 1101 -30.61 -2.37 7.38
C TYR A 1101 -29.34 -2.24 8.22
N SER A 1102 -28.78 -1.04 8.33
CA SER A 1102 -27.54 -0.76 9.07
C SER A 1102 -27.68 0.44 10.02
N SER A 1103 -26.57 1.02 10.50
CA SER A 1103 -26.55 2.28 11.26
C SER A 1103 -26.82 3.54 10.41
N GLN A 1104 -27.18 3.39 9.14
CA GLN A 1104 -27.48 4.53 8.27
C GLN A 1104 -28.84 5.12 8.61
N THR A 1105 -28.98 6.44 8.41
CA THR A 1105 -30.24 7.16 8.65
C THR A 1105 -30.84 7.78 7.40
N THR A 1106 -30.09 7.80 6.30
CA THR A 1106 -30.58 8.14 4.95
C THR A 1106 -31.19 6.90 4.30
N ASN A 1107 -32.04 7.09 3.28
CA ASN A 1107 -32.74 6.01 2.57
C ASN A 1107 -33.43 5.01 3.51
N ASP A 1108 -34.10 5.53 4.54
CA ASP A 1108 -34.77 4.74 5.57
C ASP A 1108 -33.87 3.64 6.20
N GLY A 1109 -32.55 3.89 6.26
CA GLY A 1109 -31.56 2.98 6.85
C GLY A 1109 -31.17 1.76 6.02
N ILE A 1110 -31.62 1.68 4.76
CA ILE A 1110 -31.28 0.60 3.82
C ILE A 1110 -29.81 0.73 3.38
N PHE A 1111 -29.04 -0.32 3.67
CA PHE A 1111 -27.64 -0.50 3.30
C PHE A 1111 -27.47 -1.23 1.96
N GLY A 1112 -28.46 -2.03 1.55
CA GLY A 1112 -28.53 -2.72 0.26
C GLY A 1112 -29.63 -3.78 0.30
N SER A 1113 -29.67 -4.71 -0.66
CA SER A 1113 -30.67 -5.79 -0.66
C SER A 1113 -30.05 -7.12 -1.11
N ILE A 1114 -30.47 -8.22 -0.47
CA ILE A 1114 -29.96 -9.57 -0.73
C ILE A 1114 -31.06 -10.60 -0.99
N ASP A 1115 -30.67 -11.79 -1.46
CA ASP A 1115 -31.51 -12.91 -1.87
C ASP A 1115 -32.00 -13.80 -0.72
N THR A 1116 -31.45 -13.60 0.48
CA THR A 1116 -31.81 -14.29 1.72
C THR A 1116 -32.34 -13.30 2.77
N PHE A 1117 -33.00 -13.79 3.82
CA PHE A 1117 -33.50 -12.94 4.91
C PHE A 1117 -33.26 -13.60 6.27
N ASP A 1118 -32.81 -12.80 7.24
CA ASP A 1118 -32.61 -13.22 8.63
C ASP A 1118 -33.87 -12.98 9.49
N PHE A 1119 -34.70 -12.00 9.10
CA PHE A 1119 -35.86 -11.57 9.85
C PHE A 1119 -37.11 -11.60 8.97
N ASP A 1120 -38.22 -12.08 9.52
CA ASP A 1120 -39.54 -12.08 8.86
C ASP A 1120 -40.63 -11.73 9.89
N GLY A 1121 -41.43 -10.72 9.56
CA GLY A 1121 -42.54 -10.21 10.37
C GLY A 1121 -42.31 -8.79 10.88
N GLU A 1122 -42.96 -8.46 12.00
CA GLU A 1122 -42.96 -7.11 12.57
C GLU A 1122 -41.84 -6.91 13.59
N TYR A 1123 -41.00 -5.91 13.35
CA TYR A 1123 -39.82 -5.59 14.17
C TYR A 1123 -39.64 -4.09 14.31
N ILE A 1124 -38.87 -3.70 15.31
CA ILE A 1124 -38.26 -2.36 15.39
C ILE A 1124 -36.77 -2.52 15.18
N THR A 1125 -36.17 -1.63 14.41
CA THR A 1125 -34.71 -1.54 14.24
C THR A 1125 -34.19 -0.22 14.75
N TRP A 1126 -32.94 -0.18 15.24
CA TRP A 1126 -32.30 1.09 15.58
C TRP A 1126 -30.81 1.13 15.24
N THR A 1127 -30.30 2.34 15.03
CA THR A 1127 -28.88 2.59 14.77
C THR A 1127 -28.08 2.51 16.07
N THR A 1128 -27.11 1.59 16.15
CA THR A 1128 -26.32 1.40 17.40
C THR A 1128 -25.09 2.29 17.50
N ASP A 1129 -24.62 2.86 16.38
CA ASP A 1129 -23.38 3.64 16.26
C ASP A 1129 -23.53 4.79 15.25
N GLY A 1130 -22.72 5.84 15.38
CA GLY A 1130 -22.64 6.99 14.47
C GLY A 1130 -23.27 8.28 15.01
N ALA A 1131 -23.08 9.40 14.30
CA ALA A 1131 -23.53 10.74 14.74
C ALA A 1131 -25.03 10.80 15.09
N LYS A 1132 -25.85 9.97 14.42
CA LYS A 1132 -27.29 9.80 14.64
C LYS A 1132 -27.64 8.45 15.30
N ALA A 1133 -26.77 7.90 16.15
CA ALA A 1133 -27.06 6.71 16.95
C ALA A 1133 -28.35 6.90 17.77
N GLY A 1134 -29.15 5.85 17.90
CA GLY A 1134 -30.46 5.90 18.56
C GLY A 1134 -31.61 6.34 17.66
N THR A 1135 -31.41 6.39 16.33
CA THR A 1135 -32.52 6.56 15.36
C THR A 1135 -33.26 5.23 15.23
N VAL A 1136 -34.59 5.26 15.34
CA VAL A 1136 -35.44 4.06 15.43
C VAL A 1136 -36.40 3.98 14.24
N PHE A 1137 -36.58 2.79 13.69
CA PHE A 1137 -37.43 2.51 12.53
C PHE A 1137 -38.35 1.32 12.80
N TYR A 1138 -39.59 1.42 12.32
CA TYR A 1138 -40.52 0.30 12.26
C TYR A 1138 -40.29 -0.52 10.99
N ARG A 1139 -40.29 -1.85 11.10
CA ARG A 1139 -40.08 -2.79 9.99
C ARG A 1139 -41.19 -3.83 9.95
N ASN A 1140 -41.67 -4.16 8.76
CA ASN A 1140 -42.58 -5.28 8.55
C ASN A 1140 -42.23 -6.01 7.24
N GLY A 1141 -42.13 -7.34 7.30
CA GLY A 1141 -41.80 -8.21 6.18
C GLY A 1141 -40.42 -8.85 6.31
N LYS A 1142 -39.86 -9.29 5.18
CA LYS A 1142 -38.59 -10.02 5.11
C LYS A 1142 -37.42 -9.07 4.93
N PHE A 1143 -36.44 -9.10 5.83
CA PHE A 1143 -35.26 -8.23 5.77
C PHE A 1143 -34.06 -8.83 6.52
N ASN A 1144 -32.93 -8.12 6.46
CA ASN A 1144 -31.70 -8.41 7.16
C ASN A 1144 -31.24 -7.17 7.94
N CYS A 1145 -30.37 -7.39 8.92
CA CYS A 1145 -29.72 -6.31 9.66
C CYS A 1145 -28.22 -6.56 9.70
N THR A 1146 -27.42 -5.49 9.65
CA THR A 1146 -25.99 -5.57 9.93
C THR A 1146 -25.74 -5.68 11.43
N ASN A 1147 -24.52 -6.06 11.80
CA ASN A 1147 -24.06 -6.09 13.18
C ASN A 1147 -23.98 -4.70 13.82
N VAL A 1148 -24.31 -3.61 13.15
CA VAL A 1148 -24.44 -2.28 13.78
C VAL A 1148 -25.89 -1.81 13.83
N CYS A 1149 -26.84 -2.68 13.50
CA CYS A 1149 -28.27 -2.46 13.63
C CYS A 1149 -28.84 -3.36 14.73
N GLY A 1150 -29.50 -2.76 15.72
CA GLY A 1150 -30.23 -3.49 16.77
C GLY A 1150 -31.64 -3.83 16.30
N THR A 1151 -32.20 -4.93 16.78
CA THR A 1151 -33.58 -5.36 16.48
C THR A 1151 -34.38 -5.56 17.77
N LEU A 1152 -35.68 -5.25 17.76
CA LEU A 1152 -36.64 -5.56 18.82
C LEU A 1152 -37.84 -6.29 18.22
N LYS A 1153 -38.28 -7.37 18.87
CA LYS A 1153 -39.50 -8.11 18.56
C LYS A 1153 -40.41 -8.16 19.77
N ALA A 1154 -41.71 -7.90 19.62
CA ALA A 1154 -42.65 -7.99 20.74
C ALA A 1154 -42.63 -9.38 21.41
N LYS A 1155 -42.61 -9.41 22.74
CA LYS A 1155 -42.75 -10.63 23.55
C LYS A 1155 -44.20 -11.10 23.68
N ASN A 1156 -45.14 -10.16 23.61
CA ASN A 1156 -46.56 -10.35 23.85
C ASN A 1156 -47.37 -9.21 23.22
N ASP A 1157 -48.69 -9.35 23.24
CA ASP A 1157 -49.61 -8.39 22.62
C ASP A 1157 -49.84 -7.12 23.46
N LYS A 1158 -49.07 -6.87 24.53
CA LYS A 1158 -49.23 -5.64 25.35
C LYS A 1158 -48.85 -4.38 24.58
N VAL A 1159 -47.98 -4.46 23.58
CA VAL A 1159 -47.47 -3.30 22.85
C VAL A 1159 -47.69 -3.42 21.34
N ASN A 1160 -48.16 -2.34 20.72
CA ASN A 1160 -48.17 -2.19 19.27
C ASN A 1160 -46.78 -1.68 18.82
N MET A 1161 -46.16 -2.37 17.87
CA MET A 1161 -44.77 -2.09 17.48
C MET A 1161 -44.63 -0.76 16.72
N ARG A 1162 -45.65 -0.28 16.01
CA ARG A 1162 -45.62 1.06 15.36
C ARG A 1162 -45.65 2.18 16.39
N TYR A 1163 -46.53 2.07 17.39
CA TYR A 1163 -46.56 3.00 18.53
C TYR A 1163 -45.20 3.03 19.25
N LEU A 1164 -44.66 1.86 19.57
CA LEU A 1164 -43.38 1.75 20.28
C LEU A 1164 -42.22 2.31 19.45
N ALA A 1165 -42.18 2.04 18.14
CA ALA A 1165 -41.16 2.60 17.25
C ALA A 1165 -41.16 4.13 17.27
N TYR A 1166 -42.35 4.73 17.13
CA TYR A 1166 -42.50 6.19 17.12
C TYR A 1166 -42.07 6.81 18.45
N LEU A 1167 -42.51 6.23 19.58
CA LEU A 1167 -42.12 6.69 20.91
C LEU A 1167 -40.61 6.56 21.14
N LEU A 1168 -40.02 5.41 20.85
CA LEU A 1168 -38.58 5.19 21.02
C LEU A 1168 -37.77 6.15 20.17
N ASN A 1169 -38.20 6.47 18.93
CA ASN A 1169 -37.51 7.44 18.09
C ASN A 1169 -37.46 8.86 18.71
N ARG A 1170 -38.35 9.17 19.66
CA ARG A 1170 -38.41 10.45 20.37
C ARG A 1170 -37.59 10.50 21.66
N ILE A 1171 -37.15 9.35 22.18
CA ILE A 1171 -36.48 9.29 23.50
C ILE A 1171 -35.14 8.55 23.49
N ALA A 1172 -34.91 7.62 22.56
CA ALA A 1172 -33.72 6.77 22.51
C ALA A 1172 -32.42 7.58 22.40
N TYR A 1173 -32.44 8.72 21.70
CA TYR A 1173 -31.28 9.62 21.59
C TYR A 1173 -30.75 10.14 22.94
N LYS A 1174 -31.60 10.18 23.98
CA LYS A 1174 -31.22 10.61 25.34
C LYS A 1174 -30.35 9.58 26.06
N PHE A 1175 -30.40 8.33 25.62
CA PHE A 1175 -29.66 7.20 26.20
C PHE A 1175 -28.38 6.86 25.43
N VAL A 1176 -28.05 7.65 24.40
CA VAL A 1176 -26.83 7.51 23.61
C VAL A 1176 -25.62 7.95 24.44
N SER A 1177 -24.65 7.05 24.60
CA SER A 1177 -23.35 7.41 25.16
C SER A 1177 -22.60 8.33 24.20
N ARG A 1178 -22.21 9.52 24.66
CA ARG A 1178 -21.44 10.52 23.89
C ARG A 1178 -19.95 10.54 24.25
N VAL A 1179 -19.47 9.51 24.95
CA VAL A 1179 -18.04 9.35 25.26
C VAL A 1179 -17.38 8.58 24.12
N GLY A 1180 -16.62 9.27 23.27
CA GLY A 1180 -16.07 8.70 22.03
C GLY A 1180 -17.08 8.73 20.89
N ASN A 1181 -17.22 7.63 20.14
CA ASN A 1181 -18.27 7.52 19.11
C ASN A 1181 -19.65 7.40 19.78
N ASN A 1182 -20.62 8.20 19.33
CA ASN A 1182 -22.01 8.14 19.77
C ASN A 1182 -22.57 6.72 19.61
N LYS A 1183 -22.98 6.08 20.71
CA LYS A 1183 -23.45 4.68 20.71
C LYS A 1183 -24.69 4.44 21.57
N LEU A 1184 -25.61 3.63 21.06
CA LEU A 1184 -26.75 3.08 21.81
C LEU A 1184 -26.77 1.55 21.64
N MET A 1185 -26.10 0.86 22.56
CA MET A 1185 -26.02 -0.60 22.58
C MET A 1185 -27.29 -1.22 23.16
N ASN A 1186 -27.50 -2.51 22.89
CA ASN A 1186 -28.65 -3.29 23.37
C ASN A 1186 -28.88 -3.14 24.88
N ASP A 1187 -27.83 -3.22 25.70
CA ASP A 1187 -27.96 -3.08 27.17
C ASP A 1187 -28.52 -1.74 27.63
N ALA A 1188 -28.25 -0.67 26.87
CA ALA A 1188 -28.82 0.65 27.12
C ALA A 1188 -30.26 0.72 26.61
N MET A 1189 -30.53 0.18 25.41
CA MET A 1189 -31.88 0.13 24.82
C MET A 1189 -32.87 -0.67 25.68
N LYS A 1190 -32.48 -1.84 26.19
CA LYS A 1190 -33.29 -2.71 27.07
C LYS A 1190 -33.79 -1.98 28.32
N LYS A 1191 -32.96 -1.10 28.88
CA LYS A 1191 -33.22 -0.37 30.13
C LYS A 1191 -34.10 0.85 29.93
N ILE A 1192 -34.41 1.24 28.70
CA ILE A 1192 -35.32 2.36 28.43
C ILE A 1192 -36.69 1.95 28.95
N VAL A 1193 -37.24 2.73 29.88
CA VAL A 1193 -38.60 2.54 30.38
C VAL A 1193 -39.55 3.38 29.54
N VAL A 1194 -40.58 2.73 29.03
CA VAL A 1194 -41.61 3.33 28.18
C VAL A 1194 -42.99 3.12 28.80
N PRO A 1195 -43.89 4.11 28.73
CA PRO A 1195 -45.28 3.95 29.14
C PRO A 1195 -46.05 3.12 28.12
N VAL A 1196 -46.91 2.24 28.63
CA VAL A 1196 -47.76 1.37 27.81
C VAL A 1196 -49.23 1.67 28.06
N PRO A 1197 -49.86 2.53 27.24
CA PRO A 1197 -51.30 2.79 27.26
C PRO A 1197 -52.13 1.54 26.94
N LYS A 1198 -53.46 1.61 27.12
CA LYS A 1198 -54.35 0.53 26.66
C LYS A 1198 -54.14 0.26 25.17
N ARG A 1199 -54.09 -1.02 24.80
CA ARG A 1199 -53.81 -1.49 23.43
C ARG A 1199 -54.64 -0.77 22.36
N GLN A 1200 -55.93 -0.53 22.62
CA GLN A 1200 -56.84 0.20 21.75
C GLN A 1200 -56.33 1.61 21.35
N LEU A 1201 -55.73 2.36 22.28
CA LEU A 1201 -55.18 3.69 21.99
C LEU A 1201 -53.89 3.61 21.17
N GLN A 1202 -53.08 2.57 21.42
CA GLN A 1202 -51.88 2.32 20.64
C GLN A 1202 -52.22 1.94 19.19
N ASP A 1203 -53.24 1.09 19.00
CA ASP A 1203 -53.72 0.68 17.68
C ASP A 1203 -54.37 1.86 16.93
N GLU A 1204 -55.16 2.70 17.61
CA GLU A 1204 -55.71 3.93 17.00
C GLU A 1204 -54.60 4.84 16.43
N PHE A 1205 -53.51 5.03 17.19
CA PHE A 1205 -52.37 5.80 16.72
C PHE A 1205 -51.64 5.09 15.56
N ALA A 1206 -51.40 3.78 15.68
CA ALA A 1206 -50.71 2.99 14.67
C ALA A 1206 -51.44 2.99 13.32
N ASP A 1207 -52.77 2.85 13.33
CA ASP A 1207 -53.62 2.91 12.14
C ASP A 1207 -53.56 4.30 11.49
N PHE A 1208 -53.57 5.35 12.29
CA PHE A 1208 -53.39 6.72 11.79
C PHE A 1208 -52.03 6.91 11.13
N VAL A 1209 -50.93 6.50 11.79
CA VAL A 1209 -49.57 6.57 11.23
C VAL A 1209 -49.49 5.84 9.91
N GLN A 1210 -50.00 4.61 9.84
CA GLN A 1210 -49.99 3.81 8.62
C GLN A 1210 -50.74 4.51 7.48
N SER A 1211 -51.87 5.17 7.77
CA SER A 1211 -52.63 5.92 6.77
C SER A 1211 -51.87 7.15 6.24
N VAL A 1212 -51.09 7.83 7.09
CA VAL A 1212 -50.33 9.03 6.74
C VAL A 1212 -49.01 8.70 6.03
N GLU A 1213 -48.30 7.66 6.47
CA GLU A 1213 -47.02 7.22 5.88
C GLU A 1213 -47.18 6.86 4.40
N LYS A 1214 -48.31 6.25 4.02
CA LYS A 1214 -48.62 5.94 2.61
C LYS A 1214 -48.62 7.22 1.76
N SER A 1215 -49.33 8.25 2.21
CA SER A 1215 -49.40 9.54 1.50
C SER A 1215 -48.05 10.26 1.47
N LYS A 1216 -47.28 10.18 2.56
CA LYS A 1216 -45.92 10.73 2.62
C LYS A 1216 -44.99 10.06 1.60
N PHE A 1217 -45.04 8.74 1.48
CA PHE A 1217 -44.24 7.98 0.52
C PHE A 1217 -44.55 8.37 -0.92
N GLU A 1218 -45.83 8.57 -1.27
CA GLU A 1218 -46.24 9.07 -2.58
C GLU A 1218 -45.69 10.47 -2.88
N CYS A 1219 -45.62 11.35 -1.88
CA CYS A 1219 -45.00 12.68 -2.03
C CYS A 1219 -43.49 12.61 -2.27
N ILE A 1220 -42.78 11.71 -1.59
CA ILE A 1220 -41.34 11.48 -1.80
C ILE A 1220 -41.08 11.01 -3.23
N GLY A 1221 -41.84 10.01 -3.72
CA GLY A 1221 -41.68 9.54 -5.11
C GLY A 1221 -42.00 10.61 -6.16
N LYS A 1222 -42.95 11.52 -5.90
CA LYS A 1222 -43.23 12.67 -6.77
C LYS A 1222 -42.07 13.67 -6.77
N LYS A 1223 -41.47 13.93 -5.60
CA LYS A 1223 -40.31 14.82 -5.48
C LYS A 1223 -39.14 14.34 -6.33
N GLU A 1224 -38.74 13.08 -6.18
CA GLU A 1224 -37.64 12.48 -6.95
C GLU A 1224 -37.88 12.58 -8.46
N LYS A 1225 -39.14 12.36 -8.90
CA LYS A 1225 -39.52 12.54 -10.29
C LYS A 1225 -39.31 13.97 -10.80
N PHE A 1226 -39.68 14.98 -10.00
CA PHE A 1226 -39.49 16.39 -10.39
C PHE A 1226 -38.02 16.81 -10.38
N GLU A 1227 -37.21 16.25 -9.47
CA GLU A 1227 -35.75 16.48 -9.45
C GLU A 1227 -35.09 15.92 -10.73
N ILE A 1228 -35.45 14.71 -11.14
CA ILE A 1228 -34.98 14.11 -12.42
C ILE A 1228 -35.43 14.95 -13.63
N GLU A 1229 -36.68 15.43 -13.62
CA GLU A 1229 -37.22 16.29 -14.68
C GLU A 1229 -36.45 17.61 -14.77
N LYS A 1230 -36.12 18.23 -13.62
CA LYS A 1230 -35.31 19.44 -13.53
C LYS A 1230 -33.91 19.22 -14.09
N ASP A 1231 -33.23 18.15 -13.70
CA ASP A 1231 -31.88 17.85 -14.18
C ASP A 1231 -31.86 17.62 -15.69
N THR A 1232 -32.86 16.91 -16.21
CA THR A 1232 -33.02 16.69 -17.66
C THR A 1232 -33.22 18.02 -18.39
N PHE A 1233 -33.99 18.93 -17.79
CA PHE A 1233 -34.24 20.25 -18.36
C PHE A 1233 -33.00 21.14 -18.35
N VAL A 1234 -32.27 21.18 -17.23
CA VAL A 1234 -30.99 21.90 -17.12
C VAL A 1234 -30.01 21.38 -18.17
N HIS A 1235 -29.90 20.05 -18.32
CA HIS A 1235 -29.05 19.46 -19.33
C HIS A 1235 -29.45 19.86 -20.75
N LYS A 1236 -30.74 19.96 -21.08
CA LYS A 1236 -31.18 20.33 -22.43
C LYS A 1236 -30.76 21.75 -22.84
N TYR A 1237 -30.86 22.71 -21.92
CA TYR A 1237 -30.64 24.14 -22.24
C TYR A 1237 -29.22 24.61 -21.94
N PHE A 1238 -28.61 24.12 -20.87
CA PHE A 1238 -27.33 24.62 -20.36
C PHE A 1238 -26.16 23.64 -20.48
N ARG A 1239 -26.38 22.39 -20.87
CA ARG A 1239 -25.33 21.42 -21.25
C ARG A 1239 -25.53 21.00 -22.70
#